data_AF-A0A3C1PKI1-F1
#
_entry.id   AF-A0A3C1PKI1-F1
#
_cell.length_a   1.000
_cell.length_b   1.000
_cell.length_c   1.000
_cell.angle_alpha   90.00
_cell.angle_beta   90.00
_cell.angle_gamma   90.00
#
_symmetry.space_group_name_H-M   'P 1'
#
loop_
_entity.id
_entity.type
_entity.pdbx_description
1 polymer ?
#
loop_
_entity_poly.entity_id
_entity_poly.type
_entity_poly.pdbx_seq_one_letter_code
_entity_poly.pdbx_strand_id
1 'polypeptide(L)'
;MKKLIYLIAFLSVSLNLLGQSASSGCVSGNCTDGWGKYIWLPDTQWAGDSYEGFWKEGSFEGFGTYQWKSTGNKYAGLWKQSSQHGFGIYTWATGSIYKGNWVNGKQDGTAHFTYDDGSVIFGRWDNGKYVEAVTALNTGCISGNCTDGYGVYVFESGERYEGNWSNDLRNGQGTNYYATGNMYTGGWLKDTQHGKGTMMFNNGQIYIGDYVNHKREGYGTYTWPTGAKYVGNWKAGLYHGYGTLTKSDGTIQQGQWANDNFVGSGSNVSNNTTNNNTSGKGCISGDCENGYGVYVFDSGEKYDGNWSGGTRNGQGTNYYANGNVYTGSWLNDNQHGKGNMKFSNGQVYNGDYVTHKREGYGTYTWPTGAKYVGNWKEGMYHGYGTLTKSDGTVQQGQWANDEFVGTGNVSNNNNNVNNNSTSTETGCISGDCTNGYGVYKFESGEKYEGMWKNDLRNGQGTNYYAKGNVYTGEWLNDQQNGQGTIKYAGGETYTGGYKLHKRDGYGVYTWTSGQKYEGMWKDGLYNGYGTLVHADGRIESGMWENDEFKGNSTTAKTEGCISGDCENSYGIYVFPSGEKYDGWWSSGMRAGKGTNYYKSGAVCVGEWKEDNIHGNAILTYENGDKYEGQFRMNVKNGKGVYTYKGSGEKYDGEWKENLYDGQGTLYAANGTAKSGMWSKGEFVGKSGGNYGCISGNCDGGYGTYVYENGAKYIGNFAGGVFSGQGTYFTENGDKYIGNFSGNTYNGFGTYTWGSDGRKYVGQWNQGQRHGEGTMYYSTGKTEAGRWENDEFKGLISNSAKPPKVTWLYPEYFTTSSSMESFTIKACIDSETEVTDVKIFVNNVPYNSDGERGYKVVADGCKNSLQRTIKLNPGDNVIEVKATNGSGTANSDKRTISFAGGSKEKKLALVIGNGAYLVSPLKNPVNDAKAIGAELQKLGFEVMMYTDMNQTDMKKRIREFGEKLALNGGVGLFYYAGHGMQMGGENYIIPVNAQIEKEQDVDLEAVSLRRIMGELEYARNDINIVILDACRNNPFARSFRSGGSNGLVSTMAPQGTYIAYATSPGSVAADGAGENGLYTEELLTALRLPNIKIEDVFKRVRLNVYNRSNKMQLPWDNSSIFGDFYFKK
;
A
#
# COMPACT_ATOMS: atom_id res chain seq x y z
N MET A 1 22.09 -58.47 15.96
CA MET A 1 22.73 -57.18 15.63
C MET A 1 21.87 -56.10 16.29
N LYS A 2 22.29 -55.48 17.42
CA LYS A 2 22.95 -54.15 17.46
C LYS A 2 22.20 -53.15 16.56
N LYS A 3 21.38 -52.19 17.03
CA LYS A 3 21.36 -51.34 18.25
C LYS A 3 22.62 -50.46 18.41
N LEU A 4 22.40 -49.17 18.73
CA LEU A 4 23.28 -48.00 18.49
C LEU A 4 23.47 -47.71 16.97
N ILE A 5 23.65 -46.48 16.49
CA ILE A 5 24.08 -45.21 17.15
C ILE A 5 23.10 -44.05 16.86
N TYR A 6 22.96 -43.13 17.82
CA TYR A 6 22.51 -41.74 17.62
C TYR A 6 23.43 -40.84 18.47
N LEU A 7 23.77 -39.65 17.96
CA LEU A 7 24.32 -38.47 18.67
C LEU A 7 25.79 -38.44 19.20
N ILE A 8 26.35 -37.22 19.16
CA ILE A 8 27.54 -36.64 19.83
C ILE A 8 28.94 -36.95 19.24
N ALA A 9 29.80 -35.92 19.26
CA ALA A 9 31.16 -35.84 18.69
C ALA A 9 32.19 -35.37 19.74
N PHE A 10 33.51 -35.43 19.44
CA PHE A 10 34.44 -34.27 19.45
C PHE A 10 35.95 -34.64 19.45
N LEU A 11 36.76 -33.78 18.80
CA LEU A 11 38.23 -33.53 19.00
C LEU A 11 39.20 -34.71 18.70
N SER A 12 40.46 -34.51 18.30
CA SER A 12 41.36 -33.34 18.08
C SER A 12 42.23 -33.59 16.81
N VAL A 13 43.25 -32.84 16.34
CA VAL A 13 44.18 -31.80 16.86
C VAL A 13 44.31 -30.66 15.81
N SER A 14 45.41 -29.88 15.78
CA SER A 14 45.53 -28.57 15.08
C SER A 14 46.84 -28.38 14.29
N LEU A 15 46.83 -27.33 13.44
CA LEU A 15 47.95 -26.55 12.86
C LEU A 15 48.85 -27.16 11.76
N ASN A 16 48.83 -26.52 10.58
CA ASN A 16 49.93 -25.62 10.15
C ASN A 16 49.46 -24.66 9.04
N LEU A 17 50.15 -23.52 8.87
CA LEU A 17 49.92 -22.55 7.77
C LEU A 17 50.84 -22.83 6.59
N LEU A 18 50.37 -22.60 5.35
CA LEU A 18 51.03 -21.83 4.26
C LEU A 18 50.34 -22.06 2.89
N GLY A 19 50.02 -20.97 2.16
CA GLY A 19 49.94 -20.98 0.68
C GLY A 19 48.62 -21.36 -0.02
N GLN A 20 48.05 -20.37 -0.72
CA GLN A 20 47.25 -20.38 -1.99
C GLN A 20 46.98 -21.72 -2.72
N SER A 21 45.82 -21.94 -3.40
CA SER A 21 44.65 -21.07 -3.68
C SER A 21 43.46 -21.84 -4.31
N ALA A 22 42.29 -21.17 -4.38
CA ALA A 22 41.19 -21.31 -5.35
C ALA A 22 40.27 -22.56 -5.33
N SER A 23 39.02 -22.37 -4.87
CA SER A 23 37.81 -23.11 -5.31
C SER A 23 36.47 -22.45 -4.89
N SER A 24 36.37 -21.12 -4.91
CA SER A 24 35.13 -20.40 -4.55
C SER A 24 34.26 -20.09 -5.77
N GLY A 25 33.07 -20.70 -5.87
CA GLY A 25 32.11 -20.43 -6.94
C GLY A 25 31.40 -19.07 -6.87
N CYS A 26 31.74 -18.18 -5.93
CA CYS A 26 31.14 -16.84 -5.84
C CYS A 26 31.75 -15.92 -6.91
N VAL A 27 30.91 -15.35 -7.77
CA VAL A 27 31.28 -14.57 -8.95
C VAL A 27 31.08 -13.06 -8.74
N SER A 28 30.11 -12.67 -7.92
CA SER A 28 29.97 -11.28 -7.46
C SER A 28 29.22 -11.18 -6.13
N GLY A 29 29.44 -10.09 -5.39
CA GLY A 29 28.84 -9.87 -4.08
C GLY A 29 29.32 -10.86 -3.02
N ASN A 30 28.48 -11.12 -2.02
CA ASN A 30 28.77 -12.01 -0.91
C ASN A 30 27.79 -13.20 -0.94
N CYS A 31 28.32 -14.39 -1.21
CA CYS A 31 27.58 -15.65 -1.36
C CYS A 31 27.55 -16.49 -0.06
N THR A 32 27.61 -15.85 1.10
CA THR A 32 27.61 -16.51 2.42
C THR A 32 26.67 -15.83 3.39
N ASP A 33 26.79 -14.53 3.56
CA ASP A 33 25.97 -13.67 4.42
C ASP A 33 25.84 -12.31 3.71
N GLY A 34 25.07 -12.26 2.62
CA GLY A 34 25.25 -11.23 1.59
C GLY A 34 24.09 -11.11 0.60
N TRP A 35 24.25 -10.24 -0.39
CA TRP A 35 23.63 -10.46 -1.69
C TRP A 35 24.76 -10.88 -2.62
N GLY A 36 24.59 -11.96 -3.36
CA GLY A 36 25.70 -12.55 -4.12
C GLY A 36 25.25 -13.48 -5.23
N LYS A 37 26.10 -13.57 -6.25
CA LYS A 37 25.96 -14.45 -7.41
C LYS A 37 26.97 -15.57 -7.33
N TYR A 38 26.50 -16.80 -7.16
CA TYR A 38 27.31 -18.01 -7.15
C TYR A 38 27.04 -18.84 -8.40
N ILE A 39 28.09 -19.46 -8.94
CA ILE A 39 28.05 -20.44 -10.02
C ILE A 39 28.82 -21.67 -9.53
N TRP A 40 28.17 -22.84 -9.49
CA TRP A 40 28.78 -24.06 -8.96
C TRP A 40 29.92 -24.56 -9.85
N LEU A 41 31.03 -24.97 -9.24
CA LEU A 41 32.26 -25.33 -9.95
C LEU A 41 32.20 -26.74 -10.58
N PRO A 42 33.01 -27.02 -11.63
CA PRO A 42 32.89 -28.22 -12.48
C PRO A 42 33.13 -29.57 -11.79
N ASP A 43 33.71 -29.52 -10.59
CA ASP A 43 34.03 -30.63 -9.69
C ASP A 43 32.86 -31.03 -8.76
N THR A 44 31.76 -30.28 -8.77
CA THR A 44 30.55 -30.55 -7.97
C THR A 44 29.43 -31.17 -8.80
N GLN A 45 28.52 -31.93 -8.18
CA GLN A 45 27.33 -32.48 -8.86
C GLN A 45 26.35 -31.41 -9.39
N TRP A 46 26.54 -30.14 -9.02
CA TRP A 46 25.77 -28.97 -9.46
C TRP A 46 26.51 -28.16 -10.55
N ALA A 47 27.56 -28.72 -11.17
CA ALA A 47 28.51 -28.06 -12.08
C ALA A 47 27.92 -27.05 -13.08
N GLY A 48 27.93 -25.77 -12.70
CA GLY A 48 27.51 -24.62 -13.48
C GLY A 48 26.02 -24.25 -13.37
N ASP A 49 25.26 -24.86 -12.45
CA ASP A 49 24.05 -24.22 -11.91
C ASP A 49 24.45 -22.86 -11.28
N SER A 50 23.49 -21.97 -11.04
CA SER A 50 23.78 -20.65 -10.46
C SER A 50 22.67 -20.11 -9.57
N TYR A 51 23.03 -19.28 -8.59
CA TYR A 51 22.10 -18.54 -7.74
C TYR A 51 22.54 -17.08 -7.61
N GLU A 52 21.60 -16.15 -7.76
CA GLU A 52 21.80 -14.71 -7.59
C GLU A 52 20.68 -14.14 -6.72
N GLY A 53 21.03 -13.77 -5.49
CA GLY A 53 20.05 -13.39 -4.47
C GLY A 53 20.69 -13.13 -3.12
N PHE A 54 19.85 -13.06 -2.08
CA PHE A 54 20.32 -12.90 -0.70
C PHE A 54 20.71 -14.27 -0.08
N TRP A 55 21.85 -14.27 0.59
CA TRP A 55 22.42 -15.41 1.31
C TRP A 55 22.44 -15.14 2.80
N LYS A 56 22.19 -16.16 3.62
CA LYS A 56 22.48 -16.19 5.05
C LYS A 56 23.03 -17.56 5.43
N GLU A 57 24.15 -17.59 6.14
CA GLU A 57 24.86 -18.80 6.61
C GLU A 57 25.13 -19.82 5.49
N GLY A 58 25.50 -19.33 4.31
CA GLY A 58 25.74 -20.14 3.11
C GLY A 58 24.48 -20.73 2.46
N SER A 59 23.30 -20.34 2.95
CA SER A 59 21.99 -20.76 2.44
C SER A 59 21.23 -19.63 1.74
N PHE A 60 20.35 -19.97 0.80
CA PHE A 60 19.48 -19.00 0.13
C PHE A 60 18.39 -18.52 1.10
N GLU A 61 18.21 -17.21 1.25
CA GLU A 61 17.36 -16.61 2.29
C GLU A 61 16.85 -15.23 1.82
N GLY A 62 15.55 -14.95 1.88
CA GLY A 62 14.98 -13.75 1.27
C GLY A 62 14.83 -13.88 -0.25
N PHE A 63 14.74 -12.78 -1.01
CA PHE A 63 14.52 -12.88 -2.46
C PHE A 63 15.78 -13.31 -3.20
N GLY A 64 15.62 -14.19 -4.19
CA GLY A 64 16.72 -14.63 -5.05
C GLY A 64 16.29 -15.48 -6.23
N THR A 65 17.21 -15.62 -7.18
CA THR A 65 17.03 -16.32 -8.45
C THR A 65 17.96 -17.52 -8.51
N TYR A 66 17.44 -18.75 -8.62
CA TYR A 66 18.23 -19.94 -8.93
C TYR A 66 18.02 -20.34 -10.39
N GLN A 67 19.07 -20.81 -11.07
CA GLN A 67 18.99 -21.37 -12.42
C GLN A 67 19.78 -22.68 -12.48
N TRP A 68 19.07 -23.76 -12.79
CA TRP A 68 19.64 -25.09 -12.99
C TRP A 68 20.13 -25.20 -14.43
N LYS A 69 21.45 -25.32 -14.63
CA LYS A 69 22.08 -25.59 -15.94
C LYS A 69 21.84 -27.02 -16.39
N SER A 70 21.75 -27.96 -15.45
CA SER A 70 21.48 -29.38 -15.71
C SER A 70 20.12 -29.63 -16.39
N THR A 71 19.10 -28.82 -16.09
CA THR A 71 17.75 -28.93 -16.66
C THR A 71 17.34 -27.74 -17.52
N GLY A 72 18.00 -26.60 -17.40
CA GLY A 72 17.60 -25.31 -17.98
C GLY A 72 16.54 -24.55 -17.17
N ASN A 73 16.00 -25.15 -16.09
CA ASN A 73 14.94 -24.55 -15.29
C ASN A 73 15.44 -23.32 -14.50
N LYS A 74 14.50 -22.46 -14.08
CA LYS A 74 14.79 -21.24 -13.30
C LYS A 74 13.73 -21.05 -12.21
N TYR A 75 14.13 -20.53 -11.05
CA TYR A 75 13.22 -20.00 -10.03
C TYR A 75 13.63 -18.56 -9.71
N ALA A 76 12.66 -17.66 -9.53
CA ALA A 76 12.86 -16.31 -9.01
C ALA A 76 11.75 -16.00 -7.99
N GLY A 77 12.11 -15.83 -6.73
CA GLY A 77 11.14 -15.74 -5.64
C GLY A 77 11.79 -15.61 -4.28
N LEU A 78 10.98 -15.73 -3.24
CA LEU A 78 11.46 -15.77 -1.87
C LEU A 78 12.01 -17.15 -1.49
N TRP A 79 13.04 -17.15 -0.64
CA TRP A 79 13.75 -18.32 -0.14
C TRP A 79 13.82 -18.26 1.38
N LYS A 80 13.94 -19.44 2.00
CA LYS A 80 14.22 -19.61 3.42
C LYS A 80 15.05 -20.86 3.61
N GLN A 81 16.23 -20.74 4.22
CA GLN A 81 17.14 -21.87 4.49
C GLN A 81 17.35 -22.77 3.24
N SER A 82 17.76 -22.17 2.12
CA SER A 82 17.97 -22.83 0.81
C SER A 82 16.74 -23.47 0.16
N SER A 83 15.54 -23.27 0.72
CA SER A 83 14.28 -23.80 0.19
C SER A 83 13.39 -22.67 -0.34
N GLN A 84 12.67 -22.89 -1.44
CA GLN A 84 11.67 -21.94 -1.93
C GLN A 84 10.57 -21.73 -0.88
N HIS A 85 10.21 -20.47 -0.60
CA HIS A 85 9.26 -20.14 0.46
C HIS A 85 8.57 -18.79 0.21
N GLY A 86 7.28 -18.63 0.52
CA GLY A 86 6.54 -17.43 0.14
C GLY A 86 6.30 -17.35 -1.37
N PHE A 87 6.01 -16.17 -1.92
CA PHE A 87 5.72 -16.05 -3.36
C PHE A 87 6.97 -16.26 -4.24
N GLY A 88 6.81 -16.99 -5.34
CA GLY A 88 7.86 -17.17 -6.34
C GLY A 88 7.41 -17.77 -7.66
N ILE A 89 8.19 -17.45 -8.69
CA ILE A 89 8.00 -17.86 -10.08
C ILE A 89 8.97 -19.01 -10.39
N TYR A 90 8.49 -20.13 -10.90
CA TYR A 90 9.30 -21.23 -11.43
C TYR A 90 9.05 -21.37 -12.93
N THR A 91 10.10 -21.46 -13.73
CA THR A 91 10.07 -21.64 -15.17
C THR A 91 10.77 -22.95 -15.52
N TRP A 92 10.09 -23.82 -16.25
CA TRP A 92 10.68 -25.03 -16.82
C TRP A 92 11.32 -24.72 -18.17
N ALA A 93 12.38 -25.46 -18.53
CA ALA A 93 13.04 -25.32 -19.83
C ALA A 93 12.16 -25.69 -21.04
N THR A 94 11.02 -26.35 -20.80
CA THR A 94 9.96 -26.56 -21.79
C THR A 94 9.25 -25.26 -22.21
N GLY A 95 9.28 -24.22 -21.37
CA GLY A 95 8.54 -22.97 -21.53
C GLY A 95 7.41 -22.79 -20.52
N SER A 96 7.02 -23.84 -19.79
CA SER A 96 5.98 -23.78 -18.75
C SER A 96 6.39 -22.88 -17.57
N ILE A 97 5.44 -22.23 -16.89
CA ILE A 97 5.69 -21.26 -15.80
C ILE A 97 4.66 -21.42 -14.66
N TYR A 98 5.11 -21.64 -13.44
CA TYR A 98 4.32 -21.57 -12.21
C TYR A 98 4.55 -20.22 -11.51
N LYS A 99 3.49 -19.58 -11.02
CA LYS A 99 3.52 -18.30 -10.29
C LYS A 99 2.60 -18.42 -9.08
N GLY A 100 3.16 -18.59 -7.88
CA GLY A 100 2.38 -18.89 -6.68
C GLY A 100 3.20 -18.90 -5.41
N ASN A 101 2.58 -19.33 -4.31
CA ASN A 101 3.25 -19.45 -3.02
C ASN A 101 3.99 -20.78 -2.86
N TRP A 102 4.96 -20.79 -1.96
CA TRP A 102 5.84 -21.91 -1.68
C TRP A 102 6.02 -22.14 -0.18
N VAL A 103 6.08 -23.39 0.24
CA VAL A 103 6.44 -23.80 1.60
C VAL A 103 7.48 -24.90 1.52
N ASN A 104 8.64 -24.67 2.15
CA ASN A 104 9.74 -25.64 2.29
C ASN A 104 10.11 -26.35 0.98
N GLY A 105 10.29 -25.57 -0.09
CA GLY A 105 10.72 -26.05 -1.41
C GLY A 105 9.59 -26.59 -2.29
N LYS A 106 8.33 -26.44 -1.89
CA LYS A 106 7.17 -26.97 -2.60
C LYS A 106 6.10 -25.93 -2.87
N GLN A 107 5.41 -26.09 -4.00
CA GLN A 107 4.24 -25.30 -4.41
C GLN A 107 3.11 -25.48 -3.40
N ASP A 108 2.52 -24.37 -2.94
CA ASP A 108 1.54 -24.38 -1.84
C ASP A 108 0.60 -23.15 -1.94
N GLY A 109 -0.63 -23.26 -1.45
CA GLY A 109 -1.64 -22.19 -1.59
C GLY A 109 -2.08 -21.97 -3.04
N THR A 110 -2.56 -20.76 -3.38
CA THR A 110 -3.07 -20.46 -4.73
C THR A 110 -1.96 -20.05 -5.71
N ALA A 111 -2.11 -20.45 -6.98
CA ALA A 111 -1.14 -20.16 -8.03
C ALA A 111 -1.73 -20.17 -9.44
N HIS A 112 -1.01 -19.54 -10.36
CA HIS A 112 -1.20 -19.70 -11.81
C HIS A 112 -0.12 -20.65 -12.36
N PHE A 113 -0.51 -21.60 -13.22
CA PHE A 113 0.42 -22.43 -14.00
C PHE A 113 0.13 -22.25 -15.49
N THR A 114 1.12 -21.75 -16.23
CA THR A 114 1.14 -21.67 -17.69
C THR A 114 1.88 -22.89 -18.25
N TYR A 115 1.29 -23.59 -19.20
CA TYR A 115 1.92 -24.69 -19.93
C TYR A 115 2.81 -24.17 -21.07
N ASP A 116 3.61 -25.06 -21.64
CA ASP A 116 4.48 -24.78 -22.79
C ASP A 116 3.70 -24.54 -24.10
N ASP A 117 2.46 -25.04 -24.21
CA ASP A 117 1.51 -24.67 -25.27
C ASP A 117 0.85 -23.29 -25.09
N GLY A 118 1.14 -22.60 -23.99
CA GLY A 118 0.58 -21.29 -23.63
C GLY A 118 -0.78 -21.33 -22.92
N SER A 119 -1.38 -22.51 -22.71
CA SER A 119 -2.59 -22.64 -21.89
C SER A 119 -2.30 -22.32 -20.41
N VAL A 120 -3.32 -21.88 -19.66
CA VAL A 120 -3.16 -21.45 -18.25
C VAL A 120 -4.23 -22.07 -17.37
N ILE A 121 -3.82 -22.59 -16.21
CA ILE A 121 -4.73 -23.00 -15.12
C ILE A 121 -4.48 -22.15 -13.87
N PHE A 122 -5.56 -21.88 -13.14
CA PHE A 122 -5.53 -21.26 -11.81
C PHE A 122 -6.10 -22.25 -10.79
N GLY A 123 -5.45 -22.38 -9.64
CA GLY A 123 -5.65 -23.55 -8.78
C GLY A 123 -5.12 -23.41 -7.36
N ARG A 124 -5.44 -24.41 -6.54
CA ARG A 124 -4.86 -24.61 -5.22
C ARG A 124 -3.82 -25.73 -5.28
N TRP A 125 -2.62 -25.43 -4.81
CA TRP A 125 -1.56 -26.38 -4.56
C TRP A 125 -1.47 -26.66 -3.06
N ASP A 126 -1.05 -27.87 -2.72
CA ASP A 126 -0.84 -28.36 -1.38
C ASP A 126 0.38 -29.27 -1.43
N ASN A 127 1.45 -28.91 -0.69
CA ASN A 127 2.61 -29.79 -0.50
C ASN A 127 3.23 -30.29 -1.83
N GLY A 128 3.25 -29.45 -2.86
CA GLY A 128 3.80 -29.73 -4.19
C GLY A 128 2.85 -30.42 -5.19
N LYS A 129 1.56 -30.55 -4.88
CA LYS A 129 0.54 -31.10 -5.79
C LYS A 129 -0.58 -30.11 -6.05
N TYR A 130 -1.01 -30.01 -7.31
CA TYR A 130 -2.31 -29.42 -7.65
C TYR A 130 -3.43 -30.26 -7.03
N VAL A 131 -4.30 -29.62 -6.25
CA VAL A 131 -5.43 -30.27 -5.56
C VAL A 131 -6.70 -30.11 -6.38
N GLU A 132 -6.98 -28.86 -6.76
CA GLU A 132 -8.24 -28.45 -7.37
C GLU A 132 -8.04 -27.17 -8.20
N ALA A 133 -8.85 -26.98 -9.22
CA ALA A 133 -9.00 -25.68 -9.86
C ALA A 133 -9.64 -24.71 -8.86
N VAL A 134 -9.12 -23.49 -8.78
CA VAL A 134 -9.87 -22.40 -8.14
C VAL A 134 -10.82 -21.88 -9.21
N THR A 135 -11.92 -22.63 -9.37
CA THR A 135 -13.11 -22.15 -10.07
C THR A 135 -13.59 -20.87 -9.37
N ALA A 136 -14.24 -19.97 -10.12
CA ALA A 136 -14.61 -18.64 -9.67
C ALA A 136 -15.83 -18.66 -8.70
N LEU A 137 -15.68 -19.35 -7.57
CA LEU A 137 -16.69 -19.53 -6.51
C LEU A 137 -16.44 -18.63 -5.28
N ASN A 138 -15.33 -17.89 -5.27
CA ASN A 138 -14.88 -17.08 -4.14
C ASN A 138 -14.62 -15.63 -4.58
N THR A 139 -15.62 -14.96 -5.16
CA THR A 139 -15.62 -13.51 -5.40
C THR A 139 -16.45 -12.81 -4.31
N GLY A 140 -16.01 -11.63 -3.86
CA GLY A 140 -16.56 -10.93 -2.71
C GLY A 140 -15.66 -11.00 -1.47
N CYS A 141 -16.20 -10.68 -0.30
CA CYS A 141 -15.49 -10.74 0.97
C CYS A 141 -15.39 -12.19 1.47
N ILE A 142 -14.20 -12.79 1.42
CA ILE A 142 -13.95 -14.19 1.80
C ILE A 142 -13.48 -14.36 3.25
N SER A 143 -13.11 -13.27 3.94
CA SER A 143 -12.84 -13.28 5.39
C SER A 143 -12.87 -11.87 5.98
N GLY A 144 -13.15 -11.75 7.29
CA GLY A 144 -13.14 -10.47 8.02
C GLY A 144 -14.30 -9.54 7.63
N ASN A 145 -14.08 -8.22 7.70
CA ASN A 145 -15.01 -7.19 7.27
C ASN A 145 -14.39 -6.36 6.14
N CYS A 146 -14.98 -6.43 4.95
CA CYS A 146 -14.52 -5.70 3.76
C CYS A 146 -15.28 -4.38 3.50
N THR A 147 -16.18 -3.98 4.40
CA THR A 147 -16.88 -2.69 4.35
C THR A 147 -16.21 -1.69 5.29
N ASP A 148 -16.07 -2.02 6.57
CA ASP A 148 -15.43 -1.19 7.60
C ASP A 148 -14.70 -2.05 8.65
N GLY A 149 -13.40 -2.32 8.43
CA GLY A 149 -12.58 -3.17 9.29
C GLY A 149 -11.43 -3.84 8.55
N TYR A 150 -10.81 -4.86 9.15
CA TYR A 150 -9.83 -5.70 8.45
C TYR A 150 -10.54 -6.84 7.73
N GLY A 151 -10.26 -7.03 6.45
CA GLY A 151 -10.96 -8.01 5.60
C GLY A 151 -10.15 -8.47 4.40
N VAL A 152 -10.43 -9.70 3.98
CA VAL A 152 -9.91 -10.34 2.77
C VAL A 152 -11.01 -10.38 1.72
N TYR A 153 -10.81 -9.69 0.61
CA TYR A 153 -11.74 -9.63 -0.52
C TYR A 153 -11.06 -10.19 -1.77
N VAL A 154 -11.84 -10.84 -2.63
CA VAL A 154 -11.41 -11.27 -3.96
C VAL A 154 -12.36 -10.65 -4.99
N PHE A 155 -11.80 -9.86 -5.89
CA PHE A 155 -12.55 -9.16 -6.93
C PHE A 155 -12.87 -10.08 -8.10
N GLU A 156 -13.89 -9.74 -8.89
CA GLU A 156 -14.29 -10.51 -10.09
C GLU A 156 -13.19 -10.61 -11.15
N SER A 157 -12.22 -9.69 -11.12
CA SER A 157 -10.99 -9.72 -11.91
C SER A 157 -9.98 -10.80 -11.50
N GLY A 158 -10.19 -11.50 -10.37
CA GLY A 158 -9.22 -12.41 -9.76
C GLY A 158 -8.19 -11.73 -8.85
N GLU A 159 -8.27 -10.41 -8.66
CA GLU A 159 -7.45 -9.69 -7.67
C GLU A 159 -7.85 -10.09 -6.24
N ARG A 160 -6.90 -10.12 -5.31
CA ARG A 160 -7.16 -10.31 -3.87
C ARG A 160 -6.63 -9.12 -3.07
N TYR A 161 -7.43 -8.58 -2.16
CA TYR A 161 -6.95 -7.65 -1.13
C TYR A 161 -7.06 -8.29 0.26
N GLU A 162 -6.14 -7.94 1.14
CA GLU A 162 -6.05 -8.36 2.53
C GLU A 162 -5.52 -7.20 3.37
N GLY A 163 -6.39 -6.54 4.12
CA GLY A 163 -6.05 -5.29 4.80
C GLY A 163 -7.26 -4.57 5.38
N ASN A 164 -7.08 -3.30 5.74
CA ASN A 164 -8.15 -2.45 6.25
C ASN A 164 -9.04 -1.89 5.12
N TRP A 165 -10.31 -1.66 5.48
CA TRP A 165 -11.40 -1.13 4.65
C TRP A 165 -12.14 -0.05 5.41
N SER A 166 -12.73 0.91 4.69
CA SER A 166 -13.79 1.76 5.22
C SER A 166 -14.72 2.27 4.13
N ASN A 167 -16.03 2.23 4.37
CA ASN A 167 -17.08 2.56 3.39
C ASN A 167 -16.90 1.81 2.06
N ASP A 168 -16.65 0.50 2.13
CA ASP A 168 -16.40 -0.42 0.99
C ASP A 168 -15.14 -0.11 0.15
N LEU A 169 -14.29 0.83 0.58
CA LEU A 169 -13.02 1.18 -0.07
C LEU A 169 -11.81 0.70 0.75
N ARG A 170 -10.74 0.24 0.09
CA ARG A 170 -9.46 -0.08 0.74
C ARG A 170 -8.89 1.16 1.42
N ASN A 171 -8.41 0.99 2.65
CA ASN A 171 -7.99 2.09 3.51
C ASN A 171 -6.90 1.60 4.50
N GLY A 172 -6.28 2.50 5.26
CA GLY A 172 -5.30 2.16 6.29
C GLY A 172 -4.05 1.46 5.75
N GLN A 173 -3.92 0.16 5.99
CA GLN A 173 -2.78 -0.69 5.60
C GLN A 173 -3.30 -2.02 5.03
N GLY A 174 -2.66 -2.53 3.97
CA GLY A 174 -3.07 -3.78 3.34
C GLY A 174 -2.17 -4.26 2.21
N THR A 175 -2.30 -5.54 1.88
CA THR A 175 -1.68 -6.18 0.72
C THR A 175 -2.72 -6.43 -0.38
N ASN A 176 -2.42 -6.02 -1.60
CA ASN A 176 -3.17 -6.38 -2.80
C ASN A 176 -2.32 -7.27 -3.71
N TYR A 177 -2.91 -8.36 -4.16
CA TYR A 177 -2.38 -9.31 -5.14
C TYR A 177 -3.17 -9.07 -6.43
N TYR A 178 -2.51 -8.53 -7.45
CA TYR A 178 -3.15 -8.15 -8.70
C TYR A 178 -3.28 -9.36 -9.64
N ALA A 179 -4.34 -9.38 -10.46
CA ALA A 179 -4.57 -10.42 -11.46
C ALA A 179 -3.49 -10.44 -12.55
N THR A 180 -2.79 -9.31 -12.73
CA THR A 180 -1.58 -9.19 -13.56
C THR A 180 -0.38 -9.97 -13.00
N GLY A 181 -0.43 -10.43 -11.74
CA GLY A 181 0.68 -11.02 -11.01
C GLY A 181 1.59 -10.01 -10.28
N ASN A 182 1.22 -8.73 -10.24
CA ASN A 182 1.86 -7.75 -9.35
C ASN A 182 1.38 -7.96 -7.89
N MET A 183 2.12 -7.43 -6.91
CA MET A 183 1.70 -7.40 -5.50
C MET A 183 2.12 -6.07 -4.85
N TYR A 184 1.21 -5.40 -4.16
CA TYR A 184 1.51 -4.21 -3.36
C TYR A 184 1.22 -4.47 -1.88
N THR A 185 2.15 -4.13 -0.99
CA THR A 185 1.95 -4.12 0.46
C THR A 185 2.29 -2.74 1.00
N GLY A 186 1.33 -2.05 1.62
CA GLY A 186 1.55 -0.71 2.16
C GLY A 186 0.26 0.02 2.53
N GLY A 187 0.35 1.35 2.59
CA GLY A 187 -0.78 2.19 2.93
C GLY A 187 -1.80 2.38 1.80
N TRP A 188 -3.06 2.59 2.20
CA TRP A 188 -4.21 2.81 1.33
C TRP A 188 -5.09 3.94 1.85
N LEU A 189 -5.68 4.71 0.94
CA LEU A 189 -6.65 5.76 1.25
C LEU A 189 -7.71 5.83 0.14
N LYS A 190 -8.95 5.48 0.47
CA LYS A 190 -10.11 5.48 -0.45
C LYS A 190 -9.80 4.79 -1.78
N ASP A 191 -9.41 3.53 -1.69
CA ASP A 191 -8.99 2.67 -2.81
C ASP A 191 -7.68 3.06 -3.52
N THR A 192 -7.06 4.18 -3.17
CA THR A 192 -5.76 4.59 -3.72
C THR A 192 -4.59 4.13 -2.85
N GLN A 193 -3.45 3.77 -3.46
CA GLN A 193 -2.20 3.54 -2.71
C GLN A 193 -1.67 4.88 -2.19
N HIS A 194 -1.31 4.94 -0.91
CA HIS A 194 -1.00 6.19 -0.22
C HIS A 194 -0.04 5.97 0.97
N GLY A 195 0.93 6.88 1.16
CA GLY A 195 1.97 6.73 2.20
C GLY A 195 3.06 5.72 1.80
N LYS A 196 3.76 5.13 2.77
CA LYS A 196 4.81 4.14 2.49
C LYS A 196 4.21 2.83 1.95
N GLY A 197 4.87 2.24 0.95
CA GLY A 197 4.50 0.95 0.39
C GLY A 197 5.61 0.28 -0.43
N THR A 198 5.44 -1.03 -0.62
CA THR A 198 6.27 -1.90 -1.47
C THR A 198 5.43 -2.44 -2.61
N MET A 199 5.90 -2.31 -3.85
CA MET A 199 5.30 -2.93 -5.03
C MET A 199 6.27 -3.92 -5.66
N MET A 200 5.86 -5.17 -5.80
CA MET A 200 6.53 -6.18 -6.61
C MET A 200 5.77 -6.33 -7.93
N PHE A 201 6.48 -6.28 -9.04
CA PHE A 201 5.91 -6.39 -10.38
C PHE A 201 6.05 -7.83 -10.91
N ASN A 202 5.11 -8.27 -11.76
CA ASN A 202 5.05 -9.61 -12.33
C ASN A 202 6.27 -10.03 -13.16
N ASN A 203 7.09 -9.05 -13.57
CA ASN A 203 8.34 -9.20 -14.30
C ASN A 203 9.59 -9.28 -13.39
N GLY A 204 9.42 -9.17 -12.07
CA GLY A 204 10.48 -9.20 -11.06
C GLY A 204 11.08 -7.83 -10.69
N GLN A 205 10.55 -6.72 -11.18
CA GLN A 205 10.90 -5.39 -10.67
C GLN A 205 10.31 -5.18 -9.25
N ILE A 206 10.92 -4.32 -8.44
CA ILE A 206 10.46 -3.99 -7.08
C ILE A 206 10.56 -2.48 -6.85
N TYR A 207 9.58 -1.87 -6.21
CA TYR A 207 9.64 -0.52 -5.63
C TYR A 207 9.43 -0.57 -4.11
N ILE A 208 10.14 0.27 -3.36
CA ILE A 208 9.92 0.52 -1.92
C ILE A 208 10.05 2.03 -1.70
N GLY A 209 8.98 2.72 -1.30
CA GLY A 209 9.01 4.18 -1.12
C GLY A 209 7.65 4.78 -0.79
N ASP A 210 7.51 6.10 -0.96
CA ASP A 210 6.21 6.78 -0.79
C ASP A 210 5.31 6.65 -2.03
N TYR A 211 4.01 6.74 -1.76
CA TYR A 211 2.92 6.78 -2.72
C TYR A 211 1.95 7.92 -2.41
N VAL A 212 1.44 8.58 -3.45
CA VAL A 212 0.27 9.46 -3.38
C VAL A 212 -0.64 9.12 -4.55
N ASN A 213 -1.87 8.71 -4.25
CA ASN A 213 -2.93 8.44 -5.22
C ASN A 213 -2.48 7.49 -6.36
N HIS A 214 -1.96 6.31 -5.99
CA HIS A 214 -1.33 5.30 -6.86
C HIS A 214 0.02 5.67 -7.51
N LYS A 215 0.49 6.92 -7.41
CA LYS A 215 1.76 7.35 -8.01
C LYS A 215 2.91 7.25 -7.01
N ARG A 216 4.08 6.82 -7.49
CA ARG A 216 5.33 6.92 -6.72
C ARG A 216 5.68 8.39 -6.51
N GLU A 217 5.86 8.79 -5.28
CA GLU A 217 6.11 10.17 -4.84
C GLU A 217 7.22 10.14 -3.77
N GLY A 218 7.63 11.28 -3.22
CA GLY A 218 8.53 11.33 -2.06
C GLY A 218 9.88 10.68 -2.32
N TYR A 219 10.31 9.76 -1.46
CA TYR A 219 11.61 9.07 -1.58
C TYR A 219 11.43 7.55 -1.68
N GLY A 220 12.18 6.92 -2.60
CA GLY A 220 12.01 5.49 -2.86
C GLY A 220 13.17 4.82 -3.62
N THR A 221 13.27 3.51 -3.40
CA THR A 221 14.15 2.60 -4.14
C THR A 221 13.35 1.85 -5.20
N TYR A 222 13.89 1.72 -6.41
CA TYR A 222 13.37 0.85 -7.47
C TYR A 222 14.47 -0.09 -7.96
N THR A 223 14.19 -1.39 -8.01
CA THR A 223 15.14 -2.45 -8.37
C THR A 223 14.61 -3.24 -9.56
N TRP A 224 15.49 -3.57 -10.50
CA TRP A 224 15.17 -4.40 -11.67
C TRP A 224 15.65 -5.86 -11.49
N PRO A 225 15.08 -6.83 -12.22
CA PRO A 225 15.55 -8.22 -12.27
C PRO A 225 17.02 -8.40 -12.66
N THR A 226 17.63 -7.36 -13.25
CA THR A 226 19.02 -7.32 -13.71
C THR A 226 20.00 -6.83 -12.64
N GLY A 227 19.56 -6.62 -11.39
CA GLY A 227 20.39 -6.10 -10.30
C GLY A 227 20.61 -4.58 -10.33
N ALA A 228 20.21 -3.90 -11.42
CA ALA A 228 20.14 -2.44 -11.47
C ALA A 228 19.17 -1.91 -10.39
N LYS A 229 19.43 -0.70 -9.88
CA LYS A 229 18.56 -0.01 -8.90
C LYS A 229 18.67 1.52 -8.99
N TYR A 230 17.55 2.22 -8.80
CA TYR A 230 17.51 3.66 -8.54
C TYR A 230 17.15 3.89 -7.07
N VAL A 231 17.83 4.82 -6.41
CA VAL A 231 17.53 5.27 -5.03
C VAL A 231 17.52 6.78 -5.04
N GLY A 232 16.37 7.41 -4.75
CA GLY A 232 16.26 8.87 -4.85
C GLY A 232 14.82 9.37 -4.70
N ASN A 233 14.61 10.63 -5.08
CA ASN A 233 13.29 11.24 -5.02
C ASN A 233 12.44 10.89 -6.25
N TRP A 234 11.12 10.97 -6.07
CA TRP A 234 10.10 10.60 -7.05
C TRP A 234 9.00 11.66 -7.11
N LYS A 235 8.48 11.92 -8.32
CA LYS A 235 7.37 12.85 -8.53
C LYS A 235 6.43 12.33 -9.60
N ALA A 236 5.15 12.20 -9.27
CA ALA A 236 4.09 11.71 -10.14
C ALA A 236 4.39 10.37 -10.85
N GLY A 237 5.26 9.53 -10.27
CA GLY A 237 5.68 8.25 -10.83
C GLY A 237 7.10 8.20 -11.41
N LEU A 238 7.79 9.33 -11.59
CA LEU A 238 9.07 9.46 -12.30
C LEU A 238 10.25 9.83 -11.37
N TYR A 239 11.50 9.54 -11.75
CA TYR A 239 12.69 10.06 -11.07
C TYR A 239 12.68 11.59 -11.09
N HIS A 240 12.93 12.20 -9.93
CA HIS A 240 12.92 13.65 -9.75
C HIS A 240 13.91 14.04 -8.67
N GLY A 241 14.32 15.31 -8.60
CA GLY A 241 15.25 15.80 -7.57
C GLY A 241 16.55 15.01 -7.52
N TYR A 242 17.14 14.86 -6.33
CA TYR A 242 18.40 14.11 -6.20
C TYR A 242 18.18 12.59 -6.17
N GLY A 243 19.05 11.83 -6.82
CA GLY A 243 18.99 10.38 -6.86
C GLY A 243 20.22 9.69 -7.47
N THR A 244 20.30 8.38 -7.27
CA THR A 244 21.41 7.51 -7.67
C THR A 244 20.89 6.29 -8.42
N LEU A 245 21.25 6.16 -9.71
CA LEU A 245 21.01 4.97 -10.53
C LEU A 245 22.28 4.11 -10.59
N THR A 246 22.24 2.91 -10.02
CA THR A 246 23.18 1.82 -10.30
C THR A 246 22.63 0.97 -11.45
N LYS A 247 23.42 0.74 -12.49
CA LYS A 247 23.05 -0.11 -13.64
C LYS A 247 23.49 -1.56 -13.42
N SER A 248 23.03 -2.47 -14.28
CA SER A 248 23.34 -3.91 -14.22
C SER A 248 24.78 -4.28 -14.56
N ASP A 249 25.58 -3.33 -15.05
CA ASP A 249 27.04 -3.43 -15.22
C ASP A 249 27.82 -2.90 -13.99
N GLY A 250 27.12 -2.49 -12.93
CA GLY A 250 27.70 -1.88 -11.73
C GLY A 250 27.99 -0.38 -11.84
N THR A 251 27.81 0.25 -13.01
CA THR A 251 28.06 1.70 -13.16
C THR A 251 27.03 2.54 -12.39
N ILE A 252 27.49 3.65 -11.81
CA ILE A 252 26.68 4.52 -10.95
C ILE A 252 26.53 5.91 -11.59
N GLN A 253 25.30 6.41 -11.66
CA GLN A 253 24.97 7.79 -12.05
C GLN A 253 24.24 8.47 -10.88
N GLN A 254 24.88 9.44 -10.24
CA GLN A 254 24.39 10.14 -9.06
C GLN A 254 24.35 11.65 -9.30
N GLY A 255 23.26 12.31 -8.89
CA GLY A 255 23.04 13.73 -9.15
C GLY A 255 21.56 14.09 -9.22
N GLN A 256 21.25 15.16 -9.96
CA GLN A 256 19.88 15.63 -10.16
C GLN A 256 19.16 14.89 -11.30
N TRP A 257 17.85 14.70 -11.15
CA TRP A 257 16.95 14.03 -12.07
C TRP A 257 15.69 14.88 -12.31
N ALA A 258 15.19 14.86 -13.54
CA ALA A 258 13.96 15.54 -13.92
C ALA A 258 13.16 14.68 -14.89
N ASN A 259 12.09 14.07 -14.39
CA ASN A 259 11.12 13.29 -15.17
C ASN A 259 11.84 12.13 -15.89
N ASP A 260 12.44 11.24 -15.11
CA ASP A 260 13.33 10.13 -15.51
C ASP A 260 14.68 10.52 -16.16
N ASN A 261 14.90 11.78 -16.57
CA ASN A 261 16.15 12.20 -17.18
C ASN A 261 17.21 12.60 -16.14
N PHE A 262 18.45 12.12 -16.31
CA PHE A 262 19.60 12.57 -15.52
C PHE A 262 20.04 13.97 -15.97
N VAL A 263 19.98 14.95 -15.07
CA VAL A 263 20.31 16.37 -15.33
C VAL A 263 21.79 16.66 -15.05
N GLY A 264 22.42 15.89 -14.16
CA GLY A 264 23.87 15.93 -13.92
C GLY A 264 24.29 15.90 -12.46
N SER A 265 25.58 15.73 -12.22
CA SER A 265 26.20 15.69 -10.89
C SER A 265 26.40 17.07 -10.23
N GLY A 266 26.13 18.17 -10.95
CA GLY A 266 25.95 19.51 -10.37
C GLY A 266 26.98 20.56 -10.78
N SER A 267 26.71 21.29 -11.87
CA SER A 267 27.14 22.69 -12.12
C SER A 267 26.50 23.23 -13.41
N ASN A 268 26.23 24.55 -13.45
CA ASN A 268 25.80 25.33 -14.63
C ASN A 268 24.40 25.08 -15.22
N VAL A 269 23.38 25.69 -14.60
CA VAL A 269 22.40 26.53 -15.32
C VAL A 269 22.43 27.91 -14.63
N SER A 270 22.34 29.00 -15.39
CA SER A 270 23.00 30.27 -15.01
C SER A 270 22.14 31.36 -14.36
N ASN A 271 22.60 31.79 -13.18
CA ASN A 271 22.59 33.16 -12.62
C ASN A 271 21.38 34.10 -12.80
N ASN A 272 20.61 34.24 -11.72
CA ASN A 272 20.48 35.51 -10.97
C ASN A 272 20.07 35.15 -9.52
N THR A 273 20.57 35.77 -8.45
CA THR A 273 21.45 36.95 -8.27
C THR A 273 22.54 36.68 -7.23
N THR A 274 23.47 37.64 -7.06
CA THR A 274 24.62 37.59 -6.14
C THR A 274 24.27 37.37 -4.65
N ASN A 275 25.02 36.48 -3.98
CA ASN A 275 25.90 36.89 -2.88
C ASN A 275 26.91 35.81 -2.48
N ASN A 276 28.16 36.22 -2.18
CA ASN A 276 29.19 35.34 -1.61
C ASN A 276 28.98 35.22 -0.09
N ASN A 277 29.14 34.02 0.48
CA ASN A 277 29.34 33.87 1.93
C ASN A 277 30.45 32.85 2.23
N THR A 278 31.66 33.36 2.46
CA THR A 278 32.92 32.61 2.55
C THR A 278 33.13 31.84 3.87
N SER A 279 32.08 31.65 4.66
CA SER A 279 32.17 31.20 6.05
C SER A 279 31.74 29.74 6.29
N GLY A 280 31.30 29.03 5.24
CA GLY A 280 30.72 27.67 5.36
C GLY A 280 29.34 27.66 6.02
N LYS A 281 28.71 28.84 6.17
CA LYS A 281 27.61 29.04 7.10
C LYS A 281 26.21 29.09 6.47
N GLY A 282 25.34 28.14 6.82
CA GLY A 282 23.90 28.12 6.54
C GLY A 282 23.35 26.73 6.23
N CYS A 283 22.39 26.66 5.30
CA CYS A 283 22.13 25.44 4.55
C CYS A 283 23.33 25.17 3.64
N ILE A 284 24.04 24.06 3.86
CA ILE A 284 25.28 23.73 3.13
C ILE A 284 25.07 22.71 2.01
N SER A 285 23.97 21.95 2.03
CA SER A 285 23.54 21.12 0.90
C SER A 285 22.07 20.72 1.01
N GLY A 286 21.44 20.41 -0.14
CA GLY A 286 20.05 19.99 -0.21
C GLY A 286 19.04 21.13 -0.03
N ASP A 287 17.81 20.77 0.32
CA ASP A 287 16.71 21.68 0.61
C ASP A 287 16.47 21.68 2.13
N CYS A 288 17.03 22.67 2.81
CA CYS A 288 16.84 22.86 4.26
C CYS A 288 15.55 23.63 4.60
N GLU A 289 14.65 23.83 3.63
CA GLU A 289 13.41 24.56 3.83
C GLU A 289 12.19 23.63 3.74
N ASN A 290 12.08 22.80 2.69
CA ASN A 290 10.93 21.92 2.46
C ASN A 290 11.29 20.52 1.90
N GLY A 291 12.55 20.08 2.04
CA GLY A 291 13.03 18.80 1.51
C GLY A 291 14.06 18.11 2.41
N TYR A 292 14.99 17.34 1.84
CA TYR A 292 16.13 16.81 2.61
C TYR A 292 17.32 17.75 2.49
N GLY A 293 17.93 18.11 3.61
CA GLY A 293 18.94 19.15 3.68
C GLY A 293 19.90 19.00 4.85
N VAL A 294 21.11 19.52 4.66
CA VAL A 294 22.14 19.64 5.68
C VAL A 294 22.29 21.11 6.02
N TYR A 295 21.81 21.49 7.19
CA TYR A 295 21.94 22.85 7.74
C TYR A 295 22.85 22.80 8.94
N VAL A 296 23.62 23.85 9.17
CA VAL A 296 24.35 23.99 10.41
C VAL A 296 24.10 25.34 11.03
N PHE A 297 23.71 25.30 12.30
CA PHE A 297 23.27 26.41 13.10
C PHE A 297 24.43 27.21 13.70
N ASP A 298 24.10 28.41 14.10
CA ASP A 298 24.91 29.53 14.59
C ASP A 298 25.88 29.11 15.71
N SER A 299 25.36 28.23 16.59
CA SER A 299 26.02 27.57 17.71
C SER A 299 27.10 26.54 17.34
N GLY A 300 27.23 26.18 16.06
CA GLY A 300 28.03 25.05 15.58
C GLY A 300 27.27 23.71 15.52
N GLU A 301 26.00 23.69 15.93
CA GLU A 301 25.13 22.51 15.86
C GLU A 301 24.79 22.15 14.41
N LYS A 302 24.98 20.89 13.99
CA LYS A 302 24.65 20.40 12.63
C LYS A 302 23.38 19.58 12.65
N TYR A 303 22.51 19.75 11.65
CA TYR A 303 21.46 18.79 11.31
C TYR A 303 21.63 18.22 9.91
N ASP A 304 21.28 16.94 9.77
CA ASP A 304 21.40 16.13 8.57
C ASP A 304 20.11 15.28 8.46
N GLY A 305 19.13 15.73 7.66
CA GLY A 305 17.77 15.17 7.71
C GLY A 305 16.73 15.88 6.85
N ASN A 306 15.45 15.64 7.14
CA ASN A 306 14.34 16.25 6.42
C ASN A 306 13.90 17.57 7.07
N TRP A 307 13.34 18.47 6.26
CA TRP A 307 12.91 19.81 6.61
C TRP A 307 11.50 20.06 6.07
N SER A 308 10.75 20.90 6.78
CA SER A 308 9.42 21.35 6.36
C SER A 308 9.16 22.70 7.03
N GLY A 309 8.97 23.76 6.24
CA GLY A 309 8.95 25.13 6.74
C GLY A 309 10.22 25.49 7.53
N GLY A 310 11.42 25.21 7.01
CA GLY A 310 12.69 25.63 7.64
C GLY A 310 13.00 25.00 9.01
N THR A 311 12.23 24.01 9.46
CA THR A 311 12.47 23.25 10.70
C THR A 311 12.64 21.76 10.45
N ARG A 312 13.44 21.13 11.30
CA ARG A 312 13.76 19.70 11.29
C ARG A 312 12.49 18.88 11.46
N ASN A 313 12.25 18.00 10.51
CA ASN A 313 11.00 17.24 10.39
C ASN A 313 11.31 15.81 9.87
N GLY A 314 10.31 14.94 9.81
CA GLY A 314 10.46 13.58 9.26
C GLY A 314 11.47 12.73 10.03
N GLN A 315 12.63 12.45 9.42
CA GLN A 315 13.76 11.72 10.02
C GLN A 315 15.05 12.55 9.88
N GLY A 316 15.94 12.49 10.87
CA GLY A 316 17.25 13.14 10.77
C GLY A 316 18.15 12.96 11.99
N THR A 317 19.41 13.39 11.80
CA THR A 317 20.46 13.37 12.84
C THR A 317 20.84 14.80 13.21
N ASN A 318 20.88 15.10 14.50
CA ASN A 318 21.34 16.37 15.03
C ASN A 318 22.58 16.20 15.91
N TYR A 319 23.60 16.99 15.63
CA TYR A 319 24.88 17.06 16.35
C TYR A 319 24.89 18.36 17.14
N TYR A 320 24.44 18.31 18.40
CA TYR A 320 24.32 19.49 19.26
C TYR A 320 25.69 20.10 19.59
N ALA A 321 25.74 21.43 19.74
CA ALA A 321 26.97 22.16 20.06
C ALA A 321 27.63 21.75 21.40
N ASN A 322 26.88 21.10 22.30
CA ASN A 322 27.40 20.55 23.57
C ASN A 322 27.96 19.10 23.45
N GLY A 323 28.07 18.57 22.22
CA GLY A 323 28.55 17.22 21.94
C GLY A 323 27.50 16.11 22.09
N ASN A 324 26.24 16.43 22.43
CA ASN A 324 25.15 15.46 22.33
C ASN A 324 24.86 15.17 20.85
N VAL A 325 24.38 13.96 20.55
CA VAL A 325 23.89 13.58 19.21
C VAL A 325 22.54 12.91 19.35
N TYR A 326 21.56 13.32 18.55
CA TYR A 326 20.28 12.62 18.41
C TYR A 326 20.09 12.10 17.00
N THR A 327 19.66 10.84 16.86
CA THR A 327 19.27 10.21 15.59
C THR A 327 17.84 9.69 15.74
N GLY A 328 16.90 10.15 14.91
CA GLY A 328 15.51 9.71 15.02
C GLY A 328 14.51 10.55 14.24
N SER A 329 13.25 10.48 14.66
CA SER A 329 12.15 11.25 14.05
C SER A 329 12.12 12.68 14.60
N TRP A 330 11.76 13.62 13.73
CA TRP A 330 11.63 15.04 14.08
C TRP A 330 10.26 15.56 13.67
N LEU A 331 9.71 16.46 14.46
CA LEU A 331 8.45 17.15 14.21
C LEU A 331 8.61 18.61 14.64
N ASN A 332 8.74 19.51 13.67
CA ASN A 332 8.97 20.95 13.86
C ASN A 332 10.07 21.23 14.90
N ASP A 333 11.31 20.88 14.60
CA ASP A 333 12.47 21.01 15.49
C ASP A 333 12.42 20.23 16.81
N ASN A 334 11.35 19.45 17.06
CA ASN A 334 11.24 18.59 18.24
C ASN A 334 11.57 17.13 17.92
N GLN A 335 12.39 16.50 18.77
CA GLN A 335 12.54 15.04 18.79
C GLN A 335 11.17 14.39 19.06
N HIS A 336 10.81 13.40 18.23
CA HIS A 336 9.48 12.80 18.22
C HIS A 336 9.52 11.34 17.75
N GLY A 337 8.47 10.55 18.00
CA GLY A 337 8.39 9.16 17.57
C GLY A 337 9.53 8.31 18.15
N LYS A 338 10.15 7.43 17.36
CA LYS A 338 11.35 6.71 17.82
C LYS A 338 12.61 7.57 17.65
N GLY A 339 13.55 7.43 18.60
CA GLY A 339 14.88 8.04 18.49
C GLY A 339 15.92 7.52 19.48
N ASN A 340 17.18 7.86 19.19
CA ASN A 340 18.37 7.65 20.00
C ASN A 340 18.94 9.01 20.40
N MET A 341 19.29 9.20 21.67
CA MET A 341 20.10 10.33 22.14
C MET A 341 21.37 9.79 22.79
N LYS A 342 22.54 10.12 22.24
CA LYS A 342 23.83 10.03 22.93
C LYS A 342 24.15 11.38 23.57
N PHE A 343 24.37 11.39 24.88
CA PHE A 343 24.82 12.57 25.61
C PHE A 343 26.36 12.63 25.61
N SER A 344 26.95 13.83 25.62
CA SER A 344 28.41 14.02 25.63
C SER A 344 29.10 13.49 26.89
N ASN A 345 28.37 13.37 27.99
CA ASN A 345 28.83 12.72 29.22
C ASN A 345 28.85 11.17 29.15
N GLY A 346 28.46 10.57 28.01
CA GLY A 346 28.43 9.12 27.79
C GLY A 346 27.11 8.42 28.17
N GLN A 347 26.09 9.15 28.65
CA GLN A 347 24.74 8.59 28.78
C GLN A 347 24.13 8.33 27.40
N VAL A 348 23.24 7.33 27.29
CA VAL A 348 22.53 7.02 26.03
C VAL A 348 21.06 6.69 26.33
N TYR A 349 20.13 7.23 25.53
CA TYR A 349 18.74 6.80 25.48
C TYR A 349 18.39 6.20 24.11
N ASN A 350 17.55 5.17 24.09
CA ASN A 350 16.88 4.64 22.90
C ASN A 350 15.40 4.38 23.25
N GLY A 351 14.44 5.00 22.57
CA GLY A 351 13.03 4.80 22.89
C GLY A 351 12.08 5.74 22.17
N ASP A 352 10.88 5.89 22.73
CA ASP A 352 9.88 6.86 22.26
C ASP A 352 10.17 8.28 22.78
N TYR A 353 9.82 9.25 21.94
CA TYR A 353 9.95 10.67 22.16
C TYR A 353 8.63 11.38 21.87
N VAL A 354 8.22 12.25 22.79
CA VAL A 354 7.14 13.21 22.55
C VAL A 354 7.67 14.59 22.93
N THR A 355 7.88 15.44 21.92
CA THR A 355 8.33 16.84 22.09
C THR A 355 9.57 16.96 22.98
N HIS A 356 10.69 16.41 22.52
CA HIS A 356 11.98 16.32 23.24
C HIS A 356 12.01 15.45 24.52
N LYS A 357 10.86 15.09 25.12
CA LYS A 357 10.81 14.25 26.32
C LYS A 357 10.83 12.77 25.97
N ARG A 358 11.53 11.98 26.79
CA ARG A 358 11.48 10.52 26.80
C ARG A 358 10.10 10.08 27.29
N GLU A 359 9.39 9.30 26.49
CA GLU A 359 8.01 8.87 26.70
C GLU A 359 7.86 7.40 26.29
N GLY A 360 6.66 6.81 26.34
CA GLY A 360 6.38 5.49 25.78
C GLY A 360 7.24 4.37 26.38
N TYR A 361 8.02 3.66 25.55
CA TYR A 361 8.94 2.62 26.02
C TYR A 361 10.38 2.89 25.57
N GLY A 362 11.35 2.66 26.45
CA GLY A 362 12.75 2.95 26.15
C GLY A 362 13.78 2.40 27.13
N THR A 363 15.03 2.43 26.67
CA THR A 363 16.25 2.07 27.40
C THR A 363 17.10 3.31 27.64
N TYR A 364 17.48 3.56 28.89
CA TYR A 364 18.50 4.55 29.26
C TYR A 364 19.71 3.86 29.86
N THR A 365 20.92 4.28 29.48
CA THR A 365 22.19 3.70 29.92
C THR A 365 23.09 4.81 30.45
N TRP A 366 23.74 4.56 31.59
CA TRP A 366 24.73 5.47 32.19
C TRP A 366 26.16 5.04 31.83
N PRO A 367 27.16 5.94 31.90
CA PRO A 367 28.57 5.62 31.70
C PRO A 367 29.09 4.53 32.64
N THR A 368 28.48 4.39 33.83
CA THR A 368 28.77 3.34 34.81
C THR A 368 28.28 1.95 34.40
N GLY A 369 27.67 1.81 33.21
CA GLY A 369 27.12 0.55 32.71
C GLY A 369 25.84 0.10 33.42
N ALA A 370 25.27 0.94 34.29
CA ALA A 370 23.88 0.83 34.75
C ALA A 370 22.92 1.11 33.58
N LYS A 371 21.71 0.54 33.62
CA LYS A 371 20.66 0.79 32.63
C LYS A 371 19.25 0.69 33.21
N TYR A 372 18.31 1.51 32.72
CA TYR A 372 16.88 1.32 32.90
C TYR A 372 16.27 0.85 31.59
N VAL A 373 15.39 -0.15 31.63
CA VAL A 373 14.60 -0.65 30.49
C VAL A 373 13.15 -0.76 30.92
N GLY A 374 12.24 0.04 30.36
CA GLY A 374 10.85 0.11 30.83
C GLY A 374 10.05 1.22 30.15
N ASN A 375 8.91 1.56 30.75
CA ASN A 375 8.08 2.64 30.26
C ASN A 375 8.59 4.01 30.79
N TRP A 376 8.30 5.06 30.04
CA TRP A 376 8.75 6.42 30.32
C TRP A 376 7.59 7.40 30.23
N LYS A 377 7.63 8.42 31.08
CA LYS A 377 6.64 9.49 31.09
C LYS A 377 7.27 10.80 31.51
N GLU A 378 7.07 11.86 30.73
CA GLU A 378 7.57 13.21 31.00
C GLU A 378 9.11 13.29 31.17
N GLY A 379 9.84 12.29 30.66
CA GLY A 379 11.29 12.16 30.86
C GLY A 379 11.73 11.23 32.00
N MET A 380 10.82 10.67 32.80
CA MET A 380 11.10 9.85 34.00
C MET A 380 10.67 8.37 33.82
N TYR A 381 11.17 7.46 34.67
CA TYR A 381 10.71 6.06 34.75
C TYR A 381 9.24 6.02 35.16
N HIS A 382 8.46 5.17 34.50
CA HIS A 382 7.03 5.00 34.76
C HIS A 382 6.57 3.57 34.45
N GLY A 383 5.39 3.18 34.95
CA GLY A 383 4.78 1.87 34.68
C GLY A 383 5.73 0.71 35.00
N TYR A 384 5.65 -0.38 34.25
CA TYR A 384 6.56 -1.52 34.45
C TYR A 384 7.95 -1.23 33.87
N GLY A 385 9.01 -1.59 34.59
CA GLY A 385 10.39 -1.39 34.15
C GLY A 385 11.44 -2.05 35.03
N THR A 386 12.69 -2.00 34.55
CA THR A 386 13.84 -2.74 35.07
C THR A 386 15.06 -1.82 35.18
N LEU A 387 15.44 -1.42 36.39
CA LEU A 387 16.69 -0.72 36.66
C LEU A 387 17.78 -1.72 37.06
N THR A 388 18.81 -1.85 36.21
CA THR A 388 20.10 -2.48 36.56
C THR A 388 21.05 -1.38 37.04
N LYS A 389 21.53 -1.47 38.29
CA LYS A 389 22.52 -0.53 38.85
C LYS A 389 23.95 -0.91 38.45
N SER A 390 24.91 -0.05 38.77
CA SER A 390 26.33 -0.23 38.43
C SER A 390 27.02 -1.36 39.22
N ASP A 391 26.44 -1.77 40.34
CA ASP A 391 26.84 -2.96 41.12
C ASP A 391 26.23 -4.27 40.57
N GLY A 392 25.44 -4.20 39.50
CA GLY A 392 24.73 -5.34 38.92
C GLY A 392 23.41 -5.69 39.61
N THR A 393 23.00 -5.00 40.68
CA THR A 393 21.69 -5.22 41.30
C THR A 393 20.55 -4.79 40.38
N VAL A 394 19.49 -5.59 40.34
CA VAL A 394 18.33 -5.35 39.47
C VAL A 394 17.10 -5.06 40.32
N GLN A 395 16.41 -3.96 40.02
CA GLN A 395 15.08 -3.65 40.54
C GLN A 395 14.09 -3.71 39.37
N GLN A 396 13.16 -4.66 39.41
CA GLN A 396 12.16 -4.90 38.37
C GLN A 396 10.77 -4.88 38.98
N GLY A 397 9.81 -4.20 38.33
CA GLY A 397 8.49 -3.96 38.89
C GLY A 397 7.88 -2.65 38.39
N GLN A 398 6.99 -2.06 39.19
CA GLN A 398 6.34 -0.78 38.91
C GLN A 398 7.22 0.41 39.31
N TRP A 399 7.16 1.47 38.51
CA TRP A 399 7.89 2.73 38.66
C TRP A 399 6.93 3.91 38.53
N ALA A 400 7.21 4.98 39.27
CA ALA A 400 6.52 6.26 39.10
C ALA A 400 7.47 7.41 39.42
N ASN A 401 7.67 8.31 38.46
CA ASN A 401 8.45 9.54 38.62
C ASN A 401 9.89 9.25 39.11
N ASP A 402 10.57 8.35 38.40
CA ASP A 402 11.90 7.79 38.75
C ASP A 402 11.96 6.91 40.02
N GLU A 403 10.93 6.84 40.85
CA GLU A 403 10.89 6.00 42.05
C GLU A 403 10.39 4.57 41.79
N PHE A 404 10.92 3.60 42.54
CA PHE A 404 10.51 2.18 42.48
C PHE A 404 9.35 1.92 43.45
N VAL A 405 8.17 1.59 42.93
CA VAL A 405 6.92 1.44 43.68
C VAL A 405 6.70 0.00 44.18
N GLY A 406 7.41 -0.98 43.62
CA GLY A 406 7.38 -2.39 44.05
C GLY A 406 6.94 -3.37 42.96
N THR A 407 6.84 -4.64 43.30
CA THR A 407 6.59 -5.74 42.33
C THR A 407 5.10 -6.01 42.04
N GLY A 408 4.25 -6.01 43.07
CA GLY A 408 2.89 -6.56 43.02
C GLY A 408 2.90 -8.10 43.06
N ASN A 409 2.09 -8.81 43.84
CA ASN A 409 0.82 -8.43 44.47
C ASN A 409 0.89 -8.11 45.97
N VAL A 410 -0.10 -7.36 46.46
CA VAL A 410 -0.56 -7.39 47.86
C VAL A 410 -1.90 -8.12 47.91
N SER A 411 -1.86 -9.46 47.93
CA SER A 411 -3.02 -10.30 48.26
C SER A 411 -2.65 -11.77 48.45
N ASN A 412 -2.42 -12.19 49.71
CA ASN A 412 -3.39 -13.06 50.40
C ASN A 412 -3.03 -13.33 51.87
N ASN A 413 -4.03 -13.78 52.63
CA ASN A 413 -3.89 -14.24 54.01
C ASN A 413 -3.06 -15.52 54.13
N ASN A 414 -2.27 -15.59 55.21
CA ASN A 414 -1.92 -16.76 56.01
C ASN A 414 -1.80 -18.14 55.31
N ASN A 415 -0.57 -18.64 55.20
CA ASN A 415 -0.06 -19.51 56.29
C ASN A 415 1.47 -19.70 56.26
N ASN A 416 2.01 -20.21 57.37
CA ASN A 416 3.42 -20.19 57.73
C ASN A 416 4.02 -21.61 57.81
N VAL A 417 5.15 -21.86 57.11
CA VAL A 417 6.13 -22.91 57.45
C VAL A 417 7.55 -22.37 57.20
N ASN A 418 8.51 -22.77 58.05
CA ASN A 418 9.87 -22.22 58.08
C ASN A 418 10.92 -23.00 57.26
N ASN A 419 11.91 -22.24 56.78
CA ASN A 419 13.35 -22.55 56.70
C ASN A 419 13.91 -23.73 55.85
N ASN A 420 14.80 -23.29 54.94
CA ASN A 420 16.15 -23.84 54.69
C ASN A 420 16.29 -25.20 53.96
N SER A 421 16.60 -25.12 52.66
CA SER A 421 17.42 -26.11 51.96
C SER A 421 18.19 -25.47 50.81
N THR A 422 19.45 -25.85 50.65
CA THR A 422 20.30 -25.45 49.52
C THR A 422 20.18 -26.45 48.38
N SER A 423 19.18 -26.29 47.53
CA SER A 423 19.02 -27.02 46.27
C SER A 423 19.54 -26.18 45.09
N THR A 424 20.33 -26.78 44.20
CA THR A 424 20.72 -26.15 42.92
C THR A 424 19.61 -26.33 41.90
N GLU A 425 18.51 -25.60 42.08
CA GLU A 425 17.36 -25.70 41.19
C GLU A 425 17.70 -25.19 39.78
N THR A 426 17.46 -26.09 38.83
CA THR A 426 17.54 -25.93 37.38
C THR A 426 16.16 -26.30 36.83
N GLY A 427 15.65 -25.52 35.87
CA GLY A 427 14.24 -25.54 35.49
C GLY A 427 13.59 -24.15 35.60
N CYS A 428 12.25 -24.13 35.59
CA CYS A 428 11.46 -22.92 35.78
C CYS A 428 11.41 -22.53 37.26
N ILE A 429 11.93 -21.34 37.60
CA ILE A 429 12.00 -20.80 38.97
C ILE A 429 10.78 -19.94 39.30
N SER A 430 10.20 -19.25 38.31
CA SER A 430 8.95 -18.50 38.48
C SER A 430 8.23 -18.25 37.15
N GLY A 431 6.91 -18.03 37.22
CA GLY A 431 6.07 -17.76 36.05
C GLY A 431 5.74 -19.01 35.23
N ASP A 432 5.39 -18.80 33.96
CA ASP A 432 5.08 -19.83 32.97
C ASP A 432 6.23 -19.89 31.95
N CYS A 433 7.11 -20.88 32.09
CA CYS A 433 8.22 -21.13 31.16
C CYS A 433 7.84 -21.99 29.94
N THR A 434 6.55 -22.26 29.71
CA THR A 434 6.06 -23.09 28.62
C THR A 434 5.30 -22.27 27.58
N ASN A 435 4.39 -21.37 27.98
CA ASN A 435 3.57 -20.54 27.08
C ASN A 435 3.25 -19.11 27.59
N GLY A 436 3.97 -18.61 28.60
CA GLY A 436 3.72 -17.30 29.22
C GLY A 436 5.01 -16.53 29.52
N TYR A 437 4.99 -15.67 30.55
CA TYR A 437 6.21 -15.02 31.05
C TYR A 437 6.83 -15.88 32.15
N GLY A 438 8.10 -16.23 32.04
CA GLY A 438 8.77 -17.17 32.95
C GLY A 438 10.26 -16.94 33.09
N VAL A 439 10.78 -17.31 34.27
CA VAL A 439 12.19 -17.28 34.63
C VAL A 439 12.71 -18.70 34.70
N TYR A 440 13.64 -19.05 33.82
CA TYR A 440 14.23 -20.40 33.73
C TYR A 440 15.74 -20.33 33.98
N LYS A 441 16.28 -21.34 34.65
CA LYS A 441 17.72 -21.51 34.87
C LYS A 441 18.18 -22.85 34.29
N PHE A 442 19.08 -22.77 33.32
CA PHE A 442 19.61 -23.92 32.60
C PHE A 442 20.73 -24.59 33.38
N GLU A 443 20.97 -25.89 33.11
CA GLU A 443 22.07 -26.66 33.71
C GLU A 443 23.46 -26.07 33.39
N SER A 444 23.58 -25.32 32.29
CA SER A 444 24.77 -24.55 31.91
C SER A 444 25.10 -23.37 32.86
N GLY A 445 24.22 -23.07 33.81
CA GLY A 445 24.31 -21.89 34.68
C GLY A 445 23.71 -20.61 34.06
N GLU A 446 23.20 -20.68 32.84
CA GLU A 446 22.48 -19.56 32.21
C GLU A 446 21.12 -19.31 32.88
N LYS A 447 20.67 -18.06 32.88
CA LYS A 447 19.31 -17.67 33.27
C LYS A 447 18.62 -16.99 32.09
N TYR A 448 17.38 -17.36 31.79
CA TYR A 448 16.48 -16.54 30.97
C TYR A 448 15.32 -16.01 31.81
N GLU A 449 14.85 -14.82 31.46
CA GLU A 449 13.72 -14.13 32.07
C GLU A 449 12.97 -13.35 30.99
N GLY A 450 11.78 -13.82 30.61
CA GLY A 450 11.07 -13.30 29.45
C GLY A 450 9.87 -14.16 29.07
N MET A 451 9.34 -13.91 27.87
CA MET A 451 8.24 -14.69 27.31
C MET A 451 8.71 -16.04 26.74
N TRP A 452 7.80 -17.02 26.75
CA TRP A 452 7.98 -18.41 26.32
C TRP A 452 6.81 -18.85 25.43
N LYS A 453 7.08 -19.82 24.55
CA LYS A 453 6.07 -20.44 23.70
C LYS A 453 6.53 -21.82 23.26
N ASN A 454 5.73 -22.85 23.55
CA ASN A 454 6.07 -24.26 23.37
C ASN A 454 7.47 -24.61 23.93
N ASP A 455 7.75 -24.22 25.17
CA ASP A 455 9.02 -24.43 25.90
C ASP A 455 10.26 -23.78 25.25
N LEU A 456 10.08 -22.89 24.28
CA LEU A 456 11.13 -22.08 23.66
C LEU A 456 10.98 -20.60 24.03
N ARG A 457 12.09 -19.89 24.22
CA ARG A 457 12.12 -18.44 24.42
C ARG A 457 11.51 -17.73 23.20
N ASN A 458 10.60 -16.81 23.44
CA ASN A 458 9.83 -16.10 22.41
C ASN A 458 9.51 -14.68 22.89
N GLY A 459 9.16 -13.75 22.00
CA GLY A 459 8.81 -12.39 22.39
C GLY A 459 9.95 -11.66 23.13
N GLN A 460 9.62 -10.78 24.08
CA GLN A 460 10.63 -10.01 24.82
C GLN A 460 11.25 -10.82 25.97
N GLY A 461 12.57 -10.75 26.14
CA GLY A 461 13.28 -11.42 27.23
C GLY A 461 14.75 -11.07 27.39
N THR A 462 15.30 -11.37 28.57
CA THR A 462 16.73 -11.23 28.91
C THR A 462 17.35 -12.60 29.15
N ASN A 463 18.49 -12.89 28.49
CA ASN A 463 19.37 -14.01 28.85
C ASN A 463 20.65 -13.48 29.51
N TYR A 464 20.99 -14.09 30.63
CA TYR A 464 22.25 -13.95 31.35
C TYR A 464 23.10 -15.19 31.04
N TYR A 465 24.10 -15.04 30.17
CA TYR A 465 24.96 -16.13 29.70
C TYR A 465 25.98 -16.51 30.78
N ALA A 466 26.35 -17.80 30.84
CA ALA A 466 27.26 -18.34 31.86
C ALA A 466 28.68 -17.74 31.82
N LYS A 467 29.04 -17.07 30.71
CA LYS A 467 30.30 -16.33 30.53
C LYS A 467 30.20 -14.83 30.85
N GLY A 468 29.11 -14.37 31.47
CA GLY A 468 28.91 -12.99 31.92
C GLY A 468 28.38 -12.00 30.86
N ASN A 469 28.11 -12.45 29.63
CA ASN A 469 27.39 -11.63 28.66
C ASN A 469 25.91 -11.54 29.05
N VAL A 470 25.25 -10.40 28.79
CA VAL A 470 23.81 -10.22 29.04
C VAL A 470 23.14 -9.65 27.79
N TYR A 471 22.17 -10.38 27.23
CA TYR A 471 21.31 -9.88 26.15
C TYR A 471 19.92 -9.55 26.70
N THR A 472 19.38 -8.39 26.35
CA THR A 472 17.97 -8.01 26.56
C THR A 472 17.38 -7.62 25.20
N GLY A 473 16.26 -8.22 24.80
CA GLY A 473 15.60 -7.91 23.53
C GLY A 473 14.60 -8.96 23.10
N GLU A 474 14.29 -8.96 21.80
CA GLU A 474 13.36 -9.91 21.20
C GLU A 474 14.01 -11.28 20.93
N TRP A 475 13.18 -12.31 21.09
CA TRP A 475 13.48 -13.73 20.89
C TRP A 475 12.42 -14.37 19.99
N LEU A 476 12.85 -15.31 19.16
CA LEU A 476 11.98 -16.15 18.35
C LEU A 476 12.53 -17.57 18.37
N ASN A 477 11.79 -18.49 18.99
CA ASN A 477 12.11 -19.92 19.05
C ASN A 477 13.55 -20.16 19.52
N ASP A 478 13.88 -19.69 20.72
CA ASP A 478 15.21 -19.75 21.35
C ASP A 478 16.31 -18.86 20.73
N GLN A 479 16.03 -18.14 19.64
CA GLN A 479 17.00 -17.29 18.95
C GLN A 479 16.79 -15.80 19.18
N GLN A 480 17.86 -15.03 19.37
CA GLN A 480 17.80 -13.56 19.41
C GLN A 480 17.40 -13.05 18.02
N ASN A 481 16.30 -12.30 17.92
CA ASN A 481 15.71 -11.93 16.64
C ASN A 481 14.73 -10.76 16.84
N GLY A 482 14.88 -9.66 16.10
CA GLY A 482 14.16 -8.42 16.32
C GLY A 482 15.09 -7.35 16.89
N GLN A 483 14.60 -6.42 17.72
CA GLN A 483 15.48 -5.43 18.37
C GLN A 483 16.06 -5.96 19.68
N GLY A 484 17.31 -5.62 19.98
CA GLY A 484 17.97 -6.06 21.21
C GLY A 484 19.22 -5.28 21.59
N THR A 485 19.76 -5.60 22.76
CA THR A 485 21.00 -5.06 23.30
C THR A 485 21.79 -6.16 24.00
N ILE A 486 23.05 -6.35 23.62
CA ILE A 486 23.99 -7.21 24.35
C ILE A 486 25.07 -6.35 25.00
N LYS A 487 25.35 -6.66 26.27
CA LYS A 487 26.52 -6.19 27.01
C LYS A 487 27.47 -7.38 27.13
N TYR A 488 28.67 -7.26 26.58
CA TYR A 488 29.70 -8.29 26.69
C TYR A 488 30.40 -8.20 28.05
N ALA A 489 30.91 -9.32 28.55
CA ALA A 489 31.62 -9.36 29.84
C ALA A 489 32.86 -8.44 29.88
N GLY A 490 33.45 -8.13 28.71
CA GLY A 490 34.54 -7.16 28.56
C GLY A 490 34.12 -5.68 28.63
N GLY A 491 32.83 -5.37 28.79
CA GLY A 491 32.32 -3.99 28.88
C GLY A 491 31.86 -3.38 27.54
N GLU A 492 32.18 -4.02 26.42
CA GLU A 492 31.69 -3.65 25.09
C GLU A 492 30.17 -3.79 24.98
N THR A 493 29.52 -3.02 24.11
CA THR A 493 28.06 -3.03 23.94
C THR A 493 27.63 -2.97 22.47
N TYR A 494 26.54 -3.66 22.15
CA TYR A 494 25.77 -3.45 20.93
C TYR A 494 24.29 -3.23 21.26
N THR A 495 23.67 -2.21 20.65
CA THR A 495 22.23 -1.98 20.64
C THR A 495 21.76 -1.82 19.20
N GLY A 496 20.79 -2.62 18.76
CA GLY A 496 20.28 -2.58 17.39
C GLY A 496 19.53 -3.86 17.02
N GLY A 497 19.35 -4.06 15.71
CA GLY A 497 18.69 -5.25 15.17
C GLY A 497 19.51 -6.53 15.32
N TYR A 498 18.80 -7.64 15.44
CA TYR A 498 19.29 -9.02 15.44
C TYR A 498 18.47 -9.89 14.51
N LYS A 499 19.11 -10.84 13.83
CA LYS A 499 18.44 -11.86 13.01
C LYS A 499 19.18 -13.20 13.15
N LEU A 500 18.57 -14.14 13.89
CA LEU A 500 19.12 -15.45 14.25
C LEU A 500 20.49 -15.32 14.98
N HIS A 501 20.51 -14.70 16.17
CA HIS A 501 21.69 -14.43 17.01
C HIS A 501 22.75 -13.45 16.45
N LYS A 502 22.79 -13.17 15.15
CA LYS A 502 23.70 -12.18 14.56
C LYS A 502 23.13 -10.76 14.62
N ARG A 503 24.02 -9.77 14.74
CA ARG A 503 23.71 -8.32 14.59
C ARG A 503 23.32 -8.04 13.13
N ASP A 504 22.12 -7.53 12.90
CA ASP A 504 21.54 -7.42 11.54
C ASP A 504 20.54 -6.25 11.45
N GLY A 505 20.67 -5.38 10.44
CA GLY A 505 19.92 -4.12 10.36
C GLY A 505 20.63 -2.95 11.05
N TYR A 506 19.92 -1.86 11.35
CA TYR A 506 20.55 -0.69 11.99
C TYR A 506 20.98 -1.00 13.43
N GLY A 507 22.14 -0.47 13.84
CA GLY A 507 22.67 -0.66 15.18
C GLY A 507 23.89 0.18 15.52
N VAL A 508 24.18 0.23 16.81
CA VAL A 508 25.29 0.94 17.42
C VAL A 508 26.17 -0.06 18.17
N TYR A 509 27.47 -0.05 17.91
CA TYR A 509 28.46 -0.74 18.75
C TYR A 509 29.43 0.27 19.36
N THR A 510 29.80 0.03 20.63
CA THR A 510 30.79 0.82 21.36
C THR A 510 31.85 -0.10 21.96
N TRP A 511 33.11 0.11 21.57
CA TRP A 511 34.27 -0.57 22.17
C TRP A 511 34.68 0.12 23.48
N THR A 512 35.39 -0.61 24.33
CA THR A 512 36.00 -0.06 25.56
C THR A 512 37.04 1.05 25.29
N SER A 513 37.55 1.17 24.07
CA SER A 513 38.42 2.25 23.61
C SER A 513 37.72 3.61 23.41
N GLY A 514 36.39 3.67 23.53
CA GLY A 514 35.59 4.86 23.23
C GLY A 514 35.25 5.04 21.74
N GLN A 515 35.83 4.20 20.86
CA GLN A 515 35.43 4.07 19.47
C GLN A 515 33.94 3.66 19.37
N LYS A 516 33.22 4.20 18.38
CA LYS A 516 31.79 3.92 18.16
C LYS A 516 31.51 3.75 16.67
N TYR A 517 30.86 2.64 16.28
CA TYR A 517 30.20 2.51 14.98
C TYR A 517 28.70 2.71 15.17
N GLU A 518 28.11 3.57 14.35
CA GLU A 518 26.66 3.77 14.25
C GLU A 518 26.25 3.70 12.79
N GLY A 519 25.42 2.73 12.43
CA GLY A 519 25.03 2.53 11.03
C GLY A 519 24.33 1.21 10.79
N MET A 520 24.29 0.82 9.53
CA MET A 520 23.75 -0.47 9.13
C MET A 520 24.76 -1.60 9.40
N TRP A 521 24.24 -2.71 9.90
CA TRP A 521 24.95 -3.97 10.13
C TRP A 521 24.35 -5.07 9.27
N LYS A 522 25.18 -6.03 8.89
CA LYS A 522 24.73 -7.29 8.32
C LYS A 522 25.53 -8.45 8.90
N ASP A 523 24.81 -9.45 9.40
CA ASP A 523 25.37 -10.72 9.88
C ASP A 523 26.58 -10.61 10.84
N GLY A 524 26.68 -9.50 11.58
CA GLY A 524 27.78 -9.20 12.50
C GLY A 524 28.76 -8.12 12.06
N LEU A 525 28.76 -7.67 10.81
CA LEU A 525 29.73 -6.69 10.25
C LEU A 525 29.08 -5.33 9.95
N TYR A 526 29.87 -4.27 9.83
CA TYR A 526 29.44 -2.97 9.30
C TYR A 526 29.12 -3.14 7.81
N ASN A 527 27.92 -2.77 7.37
CA ASN A 527 27.51 -2.93 5.98
C ASN A 527 26.35 -1.99 5.61
N GLY A 528 26.56 -1.08 4.66
CA GLY A 528 25.62 0.00 4.29
C GLY A 528 26.13 1.38 4.73
N TYR A 529 25.24 2.37 4.87
CA TYR A 529 25.65 3.68 5.38
C TYR A 529 25.90 3.62 6.89
N GLY A 530 26.94 4.32 7.36
CA GLY A 530 27.33 4.33 8.76
C GLY A 530 28.41 5.35 9.08
N THR A 531 28.66 5.53 10.38
CA THR A 531 29.67 6.44 10.92
C THR A 531 30.53 5.71 11.94
N LEU A 532 31.82 5.55 11.65
CA LEU A 532 32.82 5.15 12.65
C LEU A 532 33.46 6.42 13.23
N VAL A 533 33.29 6.62 14.52
CA VAL A 533 34.08 7.58 15.29
C VAL A 533 35.24 6.81 15.89
N HIS A 534 36.45 7.11 15.44
CA HIS A 534 37.69 6.54 15.96
C HIS A 534 38.04 7.16 17.32
N ALA A 535 38.85 6.47 18.12
CA ALA A 535 39.23 6.92 19.47
C ALA A 535 40.11 8.20 19.47
N ASP A 536 40.66 8.59 18.32
CA ASP A 536 41.38 9.85 18.06
C ASP A 536 40.44 11.03 17.74
N GLY A 537 39.13 10.82 17.69
CA GLY A 537 38.12 11.82 17.31
C GLY A 537 37.90 11.96 15.79
N ARG A 538 38.58 11.16 14.96
CA ARG A 538 38.41 11.15 13.50
C ARG A 538 37.08 10.50 13.14
N ILE A 539 36.27 11.21 12.34
CA ILE A 539 34.91 10.79 11.98
C ILE A 539 34.91 10.29 10.53
N GLU A 540 34.58 9.01 10.37
CA GLU A 540 34.40 8.33 9.10
C GLU A 540 32.89 8.10 8.88
N SER A 541 32.17 9.11 8.37
CA SER A 541 30.73 9.04 8.05
C SER A 541 30.51 8.90 6.55
N GLY A 542 29.79 7.86 6.11
CA GLY A 542 29.75 7.47 4.70
C GLY A 542 29.34 6.01 4.46
N MET A 543 29.79 5.43 3.34
CA MET A 543 29.48 4.03 2.98
C MET A 543 30.49 3.03 3.57
N TRP A 544 29.97 1.93 4.08
CA TRP A 544 30.69 0.79 4.66
C TRP A 544 30.37 -0.50 3.92
N GLU A 545 31.38 -1.32 3.67
CA GLU A 545 31.21 -2.68 3.15
C GLU A 545 32.16 -3.63 3.89
N ASN A 546 31.60 -4.54 4.68
CA ASN A 546 32.32 -5.56 5.45
C ASN A 546 33.48 -4.94 6.27
N ASP A 547 33.14 -3.93 7.07
CA ASP A 547 34.04 -3.12 7.91
C ASP A 547 34.94 -2.06 7.21
N GLU A 548 34.74 -1.73 5.91
CA GLU A 548 35.62 -0.82 5.13
C GLU A 548 34.95 0.47 4.53
N PHE A 549 35.59 1.66 4.56
CA PHE A 549 34.96 3.02 4.59
C PHE A 549 35.20 4.05 3.44
N LYS A 550 34.28 5.04 3.21
CA LYS A 550 34.48 6.35 2.46
C LYS A 550 33.40 7.51 2.72
N GLY A 551 33.76 8.80 3.02
CA GLY A 551 32.83 10.01 3.19
C GLY A 551 33.33 11.38 3.84
N ASN A 552 32.48 12.41 4.20
CA ASN A 552 32.87 13.85 4.61
C ASN A 552 31.79 14.85 5.27
N SER A 553 32.11 16.10 5.78
CA SER A 553 31.15 17.15 6.38
C SER A 553 31.70 18.61 6.75
N THR A 554 30.86 19.70 6.94
CA THR A 554 31.22 21.12 7.41
C THR A 554 30.12 21.96 8.20
N THR A 555 30.21 23.31 8.50
CA THR A 555 29.44 24.04 9.61
C THR A 555 29.07 25.61 9.67
N ALA A 556 27.94 25.96 10.38
CA ALA A 556 27.42 27.15 11.18
C ALA A 556 26.43 28.28 10.61
N LYS A 557 25.77 29.21 11.38
CA LYS A 557 25.00 30.44 10.87
C LYS A 557 24.90 31.76 11.76
N THR A 558 23.72 32.40 12.03
CA THR A 558 23.44 33.85 12.44
C THR A 558 22.74 34.19 13.82
N GLU A 559 21.52 34.83 13.90
CA GLU A 559 20.91 35.53 15.11
C GLU A 559 19.45 36.13 14.91
N GLY A 560 18.63 36.39 15.98
CA GLY A 560 17.55 37.44 16.05
C GLY A 560 16.06 37.03 16.23
N CYS A 561 15.26 37.14 15.17
CA CYS A 561 14.30 36.08 14.84
C CYS A 561 15.15 34.80 14.82
N ILE A 562 15.05 33.96 15.86
CA ILE A 562 16.15 33.05 16.21
C ILE A 562 16.33 31.89 15.22
N SER A 563 15.37 31.71 14.30
CA SER A 563 15.52 30.94 13.07
C SER A 563 14.44 31.38 12.07
N GLY A 564 14.69 31.19 10.77
CA GLY A 564 13.72 31.45 9.70
C GLY A 564 13.47 32.93 9.36
N ASP A 565 12.26 33.21 8.85
CA ASP A 565 11.71 34.54 8.56
C ASP A 565 10.41 34.71 9.36
N CYS A 566 10.44 35.60 10.34
CA CYS A 566 9.32 35.87 11.27
C CYS A 566 8.32 36.93 10.75
N GLU A 567 8.37 37.30 9.47
CA GLU A 567 7.51 38.32 8.88
C GLU A 567 6.50 37.72 7.87
N ASN A 568 6.97 36.87 6.94
CA ASN A 568 6.16 36.37 5.82
C ASN A 568 6.34 34.86 5.47
N SER A 569 7.19 34.13 6.18
CA SER A 569 7.44 32.70 5.98
C SER A 569 7.39 31.95 7.32
N TYR A 570 8.02 30.77 7.43
CA TYR A 570 8.22 30.12 8.71
C TYR A 570 9.32 30.82 9.52
N GLY A 571 9.05 31.15 10.77
CA GLY A 571 9.98 31.86 11.65
C GLY A 571 9.80 31.48 13.12
N ILE A 572 10.90 31.44 13.85
CA ILE A 572 10.93 31.18 15.29
C ILE A 572 11.13 32.51 16.02
N TYR A 573 10.06 33.02 16.62
CA TYR A 573 10.04 34.30 17.32
C TYR A 573 9.88 34.11 18.82
N VAL A 574 10.61 34.90 19.61
CA VAL A 574 10.44 34.99 21.06
C VAL A 574 9.87 36.37 21.37
N PHE A 575 8.61 36.40 21.82
CA PHE A 575 7.92 37.64 22.16
C PHE A 575 8.50 38.27 23.45
N PRO A 576 8.46 39.61 23.60
CA PRO A 576 8.86 40.28 24.85
C PRO A 576 8.09 39.87 26.11
N SER A 577 6.93 39.20 25.94
CA SER A 577 6.19 38.57 27.04
C SER A 577 6.93 37.39 27.68
N GLY A 578 7.86 36.75 26.95
CA GLY A 578 8.46 35.45 27.27
C GLY A 578 7.78 34.27 26.58
N GLU A 579 6.81 34.53 25.70
CA GLU A 579 6.17 33.50 24.87
C GLU A 579 6.99 33.22 23.61
N LYS A 580 6.97 31.97 23.12
CA LYS A 580 7.63 31.58 21.86
C LYS A 580 6.58 31.13 20.85
N TYR A 581 6.69 31.59 19.61
CA TYR A 581 5.99 30.98 18.48
C TYR A 581 6.98 30.38 17.50
N ASP A 582 6.62 29.20 16.99
CA ASP A 582 7.42 28.34 16.14
C ASP A 582 6.50 27.85 15.02
N GLY A 583 6.45 28.58 13.91
CA GLY A 583 5.40 28.41 12.90
C GLY A 583 5.44 29.41 11.75
N TRP A 584 4.40 29.37 10.93
CA TRP A 584 4.21 30.26 9.79
C TRP A 584 3.73 31.65 10.21
N TRP A 585 4.30 32.68 9.59
CA TRP A 585 3.94 34.09 9.74
C TRP A 585 3.31 34.61 8.46
N SER A 586 2.42 35.58 8.59
CA SER A 586 1.89 36.36 7.48
C SER A 586 1.66 37.78 7.95
N SER A 587 2.33 38.75 7.32
CA SER A 587 2.24 40.17 7.70
C SER A 587 2.59 40.42 9.19
N GLY A 588 3.53 39.64 9.75
CA GLY A 588 3.91 39.73 11.17
C GLY A 588 2.89 39.17 12.17
N MET A 589 1.84 38.49 11.73
CA MET A 589 0.87 37.77 12.59
C MET A 589 1.04 36.25 12.45
N ARG A 590 0.72 35.49 13.51
CA ARG A 590 0.75 34.02 13.48
C ARG A 590 -0.34 33.47 12.55
N ALA A 591 0.06 32.57 11.64
CA ALA A 591 -0.76 32.04 10.57
C ALA A 591 -0.40 30.57 10.24
N GLY A 592 -1.10 29.96 9.27
CA GLY A 592 -0.75 28.64 8.76
C GLY A 592 -0.73 27.55 9.83
N LYS A 593 0.44 26.92 10.04
CA LYS A 593 0.68 25.92 11.10
C LYS A 593 1.77 26.39 12.03
N GLY A 594 1.64 26.11 13.32
CA GLY A 594 2.65 26.48 14.30
C GLY A 594 2.39 25.99 15.72
N THR A 595 3.43 26.11 16.54
CA THR A 595 3.40 25.82 17.97
C THR A 595 3.59 27.12 18.75
N ASN A 596 2.61 27.47 19.59
CA ASN A 596 2.73 28.56 20.55
C ASN A 596 3.01 28.00 21.95
N TYR A 597 4.14 28.40 22.53
CA TYR A 597 4.52 28.13 23.91
C TYR A 597 4.16 29.37 24.73
N TYR A 598 3.09 29.27 25.52
CA TYR A 598 2.59 30.36 26.36
C TYR A 598 3.42 30.50 27.64
N LYS A 599 3.40 31.69 28.25
CA LYS A 599 4.18 31.99 29.46
C LYS A 599 3.78 31.13 30.67
N SER A 600 2.54 30.66 30.70
CA SER A 600 2.01 29.70 31.68
C SER A 600 2.54 28.27 31.50
N GLY A 601 3.38 28.00 30.49
CA GLY A 601 3.80 26.62 30.16
C GLY A 601 2.73 25.80 29.44
N ALA A 602 1.56 26.38 29.16
CA ALA A 602 0.63 25.80 28.18
C ALA A 602 1.25 25.82 26.77
N VAL A 603 0.94 24.81 25.95
CA VAL A 603 1.48 24.65 24.60
C VAL A 603 0.34 24.33 23.64
N CYS A 604 0.23 25.10 22.56
CA CYS A 604 -0.74 24.84 21.49
C CYS A 604 -0.03 24.54 20.17
N VAL A 605 -0.18 23.31 19.67
CA VAL A 605 0.33 22.83 18.37
C VAL A 605 -0.85 22.72 17.41
N GLY A 606 -0.87 23.48 16.31
CA GLY A 606 -1.98 23.38 15.36
C GLY A 606 -2.01 24.43 14.28
N GLU A 607 -3.20 24.65 13.74
CA GLU A 607 -3.49 25.66 12.72
C GLU A 607 -3.79 27.04 13.36
N TRP A 608 -3.32 28.11 12.71
CA TRP A 608 -3.39 29.49 13.18
C TRP A 608 -3.90 30.42 12.07
N LYS A 609 -4.63 31.46 12.46
CA LYS A 609 -5.07 32.51 11.56
C LYS A 609 -5.21 33.83 12.33
N GLU A 610 -4.57 34.89 11.85
CA GLU A 610 -4.71 36.25 12.40
C GLU A 610 -4.47 36.26 13.92
N ASP A 611 -3.38 35.62 14.38
CA ASP A 611 -3.03 35.43 15.80
C ASP A 611 -3.98 34.58 16.67
N ASN A 612 -4.98 33.93 16.07
CA ASN A 612 -5.93 33.05 16.75
C ASN A 612 -5.74 31.57 16.34
N ILE A 613 -5.95 30.64 17.27
CA ILE A 613 -6.03 29.20 16.98
C ILE A 613 -7.27 28.96 16.10
N HIS A 614 -7.12 28.19 15.02
CA HIS A 614 -8.17 27.92 14.04
C HIS A 614 -7.99 26.52 13.45
N GLY A 615 -9.03 25.88 12.90
CA GLY A 615 -8.86 24.56 12.27
C GLY A 615 -8.58 23.48 13.31
N ASN A 616 -7.65 22.56 13.04
CA ASN A 616 -7.31 21.49 13.97
C ASN A 616 -6.11 21.87 14.85
N ALA A 617 -6.23 21.70 16.17
CA ALA A 617 -5.12 21.93 17.10
C ALA A 617 -5.17 21.03 18.36
N ILE A 618 -3.98 20.85 18.93
CA ILE A 618 -3.74 20.23 20.24
C ILE A 618 -3.34 21.35 21.20
N LEU A 619 -4.11 21.55 22.26
CA LEU A 619 -3.84 22.50 23.34
C LEU A 619 -3.61 21.74 24.64
N THR A 620 -2.37 21.71 25.10
CA THR A 620 -1.99 21.20 26.42
C THR A 620 -1.92 22.38 27.40
N TYR A 621 -2.64 22.29 28.51
CA TYR A 621 -2.70 23.32 29.55
C TYR A 621 -1.57 23.16 30.59
N GLU A 622 -1.35 24.17 31.43
CA GLU A 622 -0.32 24.17 32.49
C GLU A 622 -0.50 23.02 33.52
N ASN A 623 -1.75 22.73 33.89
CA ASN A 623 -2.10 21.57 34.72
C ASN A 623 -1.89 20.21 33.99
N GLY A 624 -1.52 20.26 32.71
CA GLY A 624 -1.28 19.14 31.82
C GLY A 624 -2.54 18.47 31.27
N ASP A 625 -3.73 19.04 31.47
CA ASP A 625 -4.92 18.66 30.71
C ASP A 625 -4.65 18.87 29.20
N LYS A 626 -5.25 18.05 28.34
CA LYS A 626 -5.05 18.10 26.88
C LYS A 626 -6.39 18.22 26.17
N TYR A 627 -6.56 19.23 25.33
CA TYR A 627 -7.57 19.23 24.28
C TYR A 627 -6.93 18.88 22.93
N GLU A 628 -7.62 18.10 22.10
CA GLU A 628 -7.18 17.67 20.77
C GLU A 628 -8.41 17.65 19.86
N GLY A 629 -8.54 18.64 18.99
CA GLY A 629 -9.76 18.82 18.20
C GLY A 629 -9.85 20.14 17.45
N GLN A 630 -11.07 20.52 17.14
CA GLN A 630 -11.37 21.64 16.25
C GLN A 630 -11.56 22.97 17.01
N PHE A 631 -10.97 24.03 16.47
CA PHE A 631 -11.04 25.40 16.98
C PHE A 631 -11.55 26.36 15.91
N ARG A 632 -12.24 27.41 16.37
CA ARG A 632 -12.67 28.54 15.56
C ARG A 632 -12.37 29.83 16.33
N MET A 633 -11.25 30.47 16.00
CA MET A 633 -10.78 31.71 16.64
C MET A 633 -10.62 31.57 18.16
N ASN A 634 -9.65 30.76 18.60
CA ASN A 634 -9.36 30.40 20.00
C ASN A 634 -10.45 29.60 20.75
N VAL A 635 -11.65 29.43 20.18
CA VAL A 635 -12.78 28.73 20.81
C VAL A 635 -12.90 27.29 20.28
N LYS A 636 -12.99 26.28 21.18
CA LYS A 636 -13.26 24.89 20.81
C LYS A 636 -14.64 24.78 20.14
N ASN A 637 -14.69 24.23 18.93
CA ASN A 637 -15.89 24.24 18.08
C ASN A 637 -15.81 23.11 17.04
N GLY A 638 -16.76 22.18 17.05
CA GLY A 638 -16.70 20.96 16.23
C GLY A 638 -16.29 19.73 17.06
N LYS A 639 -15.58 18.77 16.47
CA LYS A 639 -15.21 17.52 17.15
C LYS A 639 -13.89 17.65 17.91
N GLY A 640 -13.79 17.02 19.07
CA GLY A 640 -12.55 16.97 19.83
C GLY A 640 -12.59 16.12 21.09
N VAL A 641 -11.39 15.75 21.52
CA VAL A 641 -11.11 15.02 22.75
C VAL A 641 -10.59 15.99 23.81
N TYR A 642 -11.03 15.87 25.06
CA TYR A 642 -10.40 16.51 26.21
C TYR A 642 -10.04 15.46 27.24
N THR A 643 -8.80 15.47 27.72
CA THR A 643 -8.28 14.56 28.75
C THR A 643 -7.86 15.36 29.96
N TYR A 644 -8.45 15.06 31.11
CA TYR A 644 -8.11 15.65 32.41
C TYR A 644 -6.94 14.87 33.03
N LYS A 645 -5.78 15.50 33.21
CA LYS A 645 -4.58 14.84 33.76
C LYS A 645 -4.69 14.57 35.26
N GLY A 646 -5.41 15.44 35.98
CA GLY A 646 -5.60 15.33 37.42
C GLY A 646 -6.56 14.21 37.85
N SER A 647 -7.66 14.00 37.11
CA SER A 647 -8.65 12.96 37.40
C SER A 647 -8.49 11.70 36.54
N GLY A 648 -7.83 11.77 35.38
CA GLY A 648 -7.78 10.67 34.41
C GLY A 648 -9.06 10.52 33.58
N GLU A 649 -9.99 11.47 33.70
CA GLU A 649 -11.23 11.49 32.92
C GLU A 649 -10.99 11.98 31.48
N LYS A 650 -11.79 11.51 30.53
CA LYS A 650 -11.69 11.90 29.11
C LYS A 650 -13.06 12.16 28.53
N TYR A 651 -13.29 13.33 27.94
CA TYR A 651 -14.42 13.56 27.03
C TYR A 651 -14.00 13.31 25.59
N ASP A 652 -14.87 12.66 24.81
CA ASP A 652 -14.68 12.36 23.38
C ASP A 652 -16.00 12.66 22.65
N GLY A 653 -16.08 13.74 21.88
CA GLY A 653 -17.35 14.19 21.31
C GLY A 653 -17.36 15.56 20.66
N GLU A 654 -18.53 16.19 20.66
CA GLU A 654 -18.85 17.46 19.99
C GLU A 654 -18.83 18.65 20.96
N TRP A 655 -18.31 19.78 20.44
CA TRP A 655 -18.00 20.98 21.20
C TRP A 655 -18.59 22.22 20.55
N LYS A 656 -19.05 23.14 21.39
CA LYS A 656 -19.49 24.47 20.99
C LYS A 656 -19.16 25.46 22.09
N GLU A 657 -18.58 26.61 21.72
CA GLU A 657 -18.31 27.71 22.64
C GLU A 657 -17.53 27.28 23.90
N ASN A 658 -16.53 26.39 23.72
CA ASN A 658 -15.72 25.74 24.76
C ASN A 658 -16.44 24.71 25.67
N LEU A 659 -17.71 24.41 25.41
CA LEU A 659 -18.55 23.49 26.17
C LEU A 659 -18.87 22.20 25.39
N TYR A 660 -19.21 21.13 26.11
CA TYR A 660 -19.79 19.91 25.52
C TYR A 660 -21.18 20.22 24.94
N ASP A 661 -21.39 20.05 23.64
CA ASP A 661 -22.65 20.38 22.97
C ASP A 661 -22.77 19.51 21.70
N GLY A 662 -23.74 18.58 21.68
CA GLY A 662 -23.86 17.53 20.67
C GLY A 662 -23.64 16.12 21.26
N GLN A 663 -23.22 15.17 20.42
CA GLN A 663 -22.95 13.79 20.84
C GLN A 663 -21.57 13.65 21.49
N GLY A 664 -21.47 12.92 22.61
CA GLY A 664 -20.18 12.67 23.23
C GLY A 664 -20.16 11.67 24.38
N THR A 665 -18.97 11.19 24.71
CA THR A 665 -18.71 10.19 25.75
C THR A 665 -17.69 10.72 26.75
N LEU A 666 -18.12 10.86 28.01
CA LEU A 666 -17.23 11.12 29.15
C LEU A 666 -16.83 9.78 29.78
N TYR A 667 -15.58 9.37 29.60
CA TYR A 667 -14.92 8.29 30.31
C TYR A 667 -14.46 8.79 31.68
N ALA A 668 -14.81 8.07 32.74
CA ALA A 668 -14.39 8.35 34.10
C ALA A 668 -13.09 7.62 34.46
N ALA A 669 -12.39 8.11 35.50
CA ALA A 669 -11.12 7.58 36.01
C ALA A 669 -11.10 6.05 36.26
N ASN A 670 -12.25 5.47 36.61
CA ASN A 670 -12.44 4.06 36.93
C ASN A 670 -12.78 3.19 35.70
N GLY A 671 -12.67 3.73 34.48
CA GLY A 671 -13.01 3.04 33.23
C GLY A 671 -14.50 2.98 32.88
N THR A 672 -15.39 3.51 33.71
CA THR A 672 -16.82 3.63 33.35
C THR A 672 -17.02 4.75 32.31
N ALA A 673 -18.02 4.63 31.45
CA ALA A 673 -18.25 5.57 30.34
C ALA A 673 -19.68 6.10 30.29
N LYS A 674 -19.82 7.42 30.20
CA LYS A 674 -21.08 8.17 30.17
C LYS A 674 -21.27 8.77 28.78
N SER A 675 -21.83 7.96 27.88
CA SER A 675 -22.15 8.34 26.49
C SER A 675 -23.59 8.85 26.35
N GLY A 676 -23.79 9.85 25.50
CA GLY A 676 -25.11 10.43 25.17
C GLY A 676 -25.04 11.86 24.64
N MET A 677 -26.18 12.56 24.69
CA MET A 677 -26.27 13.97 24.31
C MET A 677 -25.79 14.89 25.44
N TRP A 678 -25.10 15.94 25.05
CA TRP A 678 -24.65 17.04 25.90
C TRP A 678 -25.21 18.35 25.35
N SER A 679 -25.48 19.32 26.22
CA SER A 679 -25.65 20.71 25.80
C SER A 679 -25.14 21.68 26.85
N LYS A 680 -24.45 22.73 26.40
CA LYS A 680 -23.83 23.76 27.24
C LYS A 680 -22.95 23.20 28.38
N GLY A 681 -22.30 22.06 28.15
CA GLY A 681 -21.44 21.39 29.13
C GLY A 681 -22.18 20.42 30.06
N GLU A 682 -23.51 20.46 30.12
CA GLU A 682 -24.30 19.54 30.93
C GLU A 682 -24.69 18.28 30.14
N PHE A 683 -24.66 17.13 30.81
CA PHE A 683 -25.22 15.89 30.28
C PHE A 683 -26.74 15.93 30.41
N VAL A 684 -27.43 16.30 29.33
CA VAL A 684 -28.89 16.48 29.29
C VAL A 684 -29.70 15.17 29.36
N GLY A 685 -29.03 14.03 29.53
CA GLY A 685 -29.65 12.73 29.72
C GLY A 685 -29.75 11.90 28.43
N LYS A 686 -30.33 10.71 28.56
CA LYS A 686 -30.58 9.80 27.43
C LYS A 686 -32.02 9.93 26.98
N SER A 687 -32.21 10.21 25.69
CA SER A 687 -33.47 9.93 25.01
C SER A 687 -33.59 8.41 24.81
N GLY A 688 -34.11 7.72 25.82
CA GLY A 688 -34.44 6.28 25.76
C GLY A 688 -33.26 5.31 25.98
N GLY A 689 -33.22 4.68 27.15
CA GLY A 689 -32.50 3.43 27.40
C GLY A 689 -30.97 3.49 27.49
N ASN A 690 -30.38 2.43 28.06
CA ASN A 690 -28.98 2.02 27.80
C ASN A 690 -28.92 0.77 26.92
N TYR A 691 -30.07 0.44 26.34
CA TYR A 691 -30.47 -0.84 25.77
C TYR A 691 -31.46 -0.51 24.65
N GLY A 692 -31.50 -1.31 23.59
CA GLY A 692 -32.04 -0.91 22.28
C GLY A 692 -30.94 -0.74 21.24
N CYS A 693 -31.24 -0.01 20.16
CA CYS A 693 -30.26 0.28 19.11
C CYS A 693 -29.24 1.32 19.58
N ILE A 694 -27.97 0.94 19.70
CA ILE A 694 -26.89 1.84 20.15
C ILE A 694 -26.00 2.36 19.02
N SER A 695 -26.12 1.80 17.80
CA SER A 695 -25.46 2.32 16.59
C SER A 695 -26.11 1.76 15.33
N GLY A 696 -26.24 2.54 14.26
CA GLY A 696 -26.78 2.07 12.98
C GLY A 696 -28.32 2.08 12.94
N ASN A 697 -28.90 1.29 12.03
CA ASN A 697 -30.34 1.21 11.80
C ASN A 697 -30.87 -0.17 12.22
N CYS A 698 -31.46 -0.25 13.41
CA CYS A 698 -32.04 -1.50 13.92
C CYS A 698 -33.52 -1.71 13.54
N ASP A 699 -34.13 -0.86 12.72
CA ASP A 699 -35.50 -1.07 12.22
C ASP A 699 -35.50 -1.70 10.82
N GLY A 700 -34.49 -1.41 9.99
CA GLY A 700 -34.44 -1.85 8.59
C GLY A 700 -33.08 -1.69 7.92
N GLY A 701 -31.98 -1.98 8.62
CA GLY A 701 -30.62 -1.91 8.09
C GLY A 701 -29.62 -2.65 8.97
N TYR A 702 -28.34 -2.28 8.88
CA TYR A 702 -27.31 -2.83 9.76
C TYR A 702 -27.22 -2.02 11.07
N GLY A 703 -27.12 -2.70 12.22
CA GLY A 703 -27.07 -2.05 13.52
C GLY A 703 -26.44 -2.89 14.64
N THR A 704 -26.14 -2.21 15.75
CA THR A 704 -25.79 -2.83 17.03
C THR A 704 -26.93 -2.60 18.00
N TYR A 705 -27.43 -3.69 18.59
CA TYR A 705 -28.48 -3.66 19.61
C TYR A 705 -27.96 -4.31 20.88
N VAL A 706 -28.20 -3.70 22.04
CA VAL A 706 -27.80 -4.22 23.36
C VAL A 706 -29.05 -4.40 24.23
N TYR A 707 -29.13 -5.54 24.91
CA TYR A 707 -30.22 -5.90 25.81
C TYR A 707 -29.94 -5.49 27.27
N GLU A 708 -30.99 -5.44 28.10
CA GLU A 708 -30.92 -5.08 29.53
C GLU A 708 -29.98 -5.97 30.36
N ASN A 709 -29.75 -7.21 29.93
CA ASN A 709 -28.81 -8.16 30.53
C ASN A 709 -27.36 -8.07 29.99
N GLY A 710 -27.07 -7.10 29.11
CA GLY A 710 -25.75 -6.92 28.49
C GLY A 710 -25.49 -7.83 27.28
N ALA A 711 -26.42 -8.70 26.89
CA ALA A 711 -26.33 -9.43 25.63
C ALA A 711 -26.34 -8.45 24.43
N LYS A 712 -25.61 -8.77 23.35
CA LYS A 712 -25.33 -7.83 22.26
C LYS A 712 -25.48 -8.47 20.89
N TYR A 713 -26.29 -7.89 20.03
CA TYR A 713 -26.37 -8.20 18.60
C TYR A 713 -25.63 -7.16 17.78
N ILE A 714 -24.96 -7.60 16.71
CA ILE A 714 -24.35 -6.77 15.67
C ILE A 714 -24.67 -7.42 14.32
N GLY A 715 -25.53 -6.82 13.49
CA GLY A 715 -26.01 -7.47 12.28
C GLY A 715 -27.16 -6.73 11.59
N ASN A 716 -27.89 -7.43 10.73
CA ASN A 716 -28.97 -6.86 9.93
C ASN A 716 -30.34 -6.97 10.61
N PHE A 717 -31.19 -5.98 10.34
CA PHE A 717 -32.55 -5.85 10.87
C PHE A 717 -33.55 -5.65 9.74
N ALA A 718 -34.74 -6.23 9.89
CA ALA A 718 -35.87 -5.98 9.01
C ALA A 718 -37.17 -5.97 9.81
N GLY A 719 -37.81 -4.81 9.94
CA GLY A 719 -39.01 -4.63 10.77
C GLY A 719 -38.73 -4.72 12.27
N GLY A 720 -37.57 -4.20 12.73
CA GLY A 720 -37.19 -4.20 14.15
C GLY A 720 -36.66 -5.54 14.70
N VAL A 721 -36.54 -6.58 13.87
CA VAL A 721 -36.06 -7.92 14.28
C VAL A 721 -34.80 -8.35 13.51
N PHE A 722 -33.96 -9.16 14.14
CA PHE A 722 -32.75 -9.70 13.53
C PHE A 722 -33.09 -10.55 12.31
N SER A 723 -32.40 -10.28 11.21
CA SER A 723 -32.57 -10.96 9.93
C SER A 723 -31.22 -11.09 9.21
N GLY A 724 -31.10 -12.00 8.25
CA GLY A 724 -29.85 -12.17 7.48
C GLY A 724 -28.64 -12.44 8.38
N GLN A 725 -27.45 -12.02 7.96
CA GLN A 725 -26.21 -12.28 8.71
C GLN A 725 -26.06 -11.38 9.94
N GLY A 726 -25.56 -11.94 11.05
CA GLY A 726 -25.21 -11.20 12.25
C GLY A 726 -24.31 -11.97 13.21
N THR A 727 -23.82 -11.27 14.23
CA THR A 727 -23.14 -11.82 15.40
C THR A 727 -23.96 -11.51 16.65
N TYR A 728 -24.20 -12.51 17.49
CA TYR A 728 -24.84 -12.35 18.78
C TYR A 728 -23.93 -12.85 19.90
N PHE A 729 -23.80 -12.05 20.95
CA PHE A 729 -23.10 -12.36 22.19
C PHE A 729 -24.13 -12.51 23.31
N THR A 730 -24.11 -13.62 24.04
CA THR A 730 -24.97 -13.82 25.22
C THR A 730 -24.42 -13.04 26.42
N GLU A 731 -25.26 -12.84 27.44
CA GLU A 731 -24.84 -12.32 28.76
C GLU A 731 -23.71 -13.16 29.40
N ASN A 732 -23.63 -14.45 29.05
CA ASN A 732 -22.67 -15.42 29.58
C ASN A 732 -21.39 -15.55 28.72
N GLY A 733 -21.24 -14.70 27.69
CA GLY A 733 -20.05 -14.68 26.83
C GLY A 733 -20.02 -15.71 25.70
N ASP A 734 -21.11 -16.49 25.50
CA ASP A 734 -21.25 -17.33 24.31
C ASP A 734 -21.43 -16.46 23.06
N LYS A 735 -21.02 -16.98 21.90
CA LYS A 735 -21.01 -16.24 20.63
C LYS A 735 -21.59 -17.05 19.49
N TYR A 736 -22.68 -16.57 18.90
CA TYR A 736 -23.18 -17.03 17.59
C TYR A 736 -22.72 -16.09 16.47
N ILE A 737 -22.33 -16.65 15.33
CA ILE A 737 -22.06 -15.94 14.08
C ILE A 737 -22.76 -16.70 12.95
N GLY A 738 -23.70 -16.08 12.26
CA GLY A 738 -24.44 -16.73 11.18
C GLY A 738 -25.74 -16.04 10.83
N ASN A 739 -26.65 -16.76 10.16
CA ASN A 739 -27.93 -16.21 9.74
C ASN A 739 -28.95 -16.17 10.89
N PHE A 740 -29.85 -15.19 10.79
CA PHE A 740 -30.97 -14.94 11.69
C PHE A 740 -32.28 -14.84 10.90
N SER A 741 -33.37 -15.26 11.54
CA SER A 741 -34.73 -15.00 11.09
C SER A 741 -35.62 -14.77 12.31
N GLY A 742 -36.23 -13.57 12.40
CA GLY A 742 -37.14 -13.21 13.49
C GLY A 742 -36.50 -13.35 14.87
N ASN A 743 -35.33 -12.73 15.09
CA ASN A 743 -34.52 -12.82 16.31
C ASN A 743 -33.89 -14.21 16.62
N THR A 744 -34.22 -15.27 15.87
CA THR A 744 -33.70 -16.64 16.11
C THR A 744 -32.57 -17.04 15.15
N TYR A 745 -31.67 -17.93 15.57
CA TYR A 745 -30.67 -18.53 14.69
C TYR A 745 -31.37 -19.36 13.60
N ASN A 746 -30.96 -19.19 12.35
CA ASN A 746 -31.52 -19.92 11.21
C ASN A 746 -30.46 -20.15 10.12
N GLY A 747 -30.72 -21.02 9.14
CA GLY A 747 -29.75 -21.33 8.08
C GLY A 747 -28.43 -21.87 8.64
N PHE A 748 -27.30 -21.55 8.00
CA PHE A 748 -25.97 -21.93 8.53
C PHE A 748 -25.43 -20.89 9.53
N GLY A 749 -24.75 -21.39 10.56
CA GLY A 749 -24.09 -20.58 11.58
C GLY A 749 -23.14 -21.36 12.51
N THR A 750 -22.22 -20.62 13.14
CA THR A 750 -21.28 -21.11 14.15
C THR A 750 -21.68 -20.61 15.53
N TYR A 751 -21.86 -21.50 16.49
CA TYR A 751 -22.05 -21.16 17.91
C TYR A 751 -20.81 -21.60 18.70
N THR A 752 -20.27 -20.74 19.55
CA THR A 752 -19.13 -21.01 20.44
C THR A 752 -19.57 -20.75 21.88
N TRP A 753 -19.37 -21.74 22.77
CA TRP A 753 -19.69 -21.59 24.18
C TRP A 753 -18.58 -20.83 24.91
N GLY A 754 -18.94 -19.80 25.69
CA GLY A 754 -17.98 -18.94 26.37
C GLY A 754 -17.24 -19.60 27.54
N SER A 755 -17.85 -20.65 28.11
CA SER A 755 -17.38 -21.31 29.33
C SER A 755 -16.33 -22.41 29.13
N ASP A 756 -16.31 -23.08 27.97
CA ASP A 756 -15.35 -24.16 27.67
C ASP A 756 -14.70 -24.06 26.27
N GLY A 757 -15.07 -23.07 25.46
CA GLY A 757 -14.52 -22.86 24.12
C GLY A 757 -14.92 -23.89 23.06
N ARG A 758 -15.80 -24.85 23.39
CA ARG A 758 -16.37 -25.78 22.40
C ARG A 758 -17.21 -25.01 21.37
N LYS A 759 -17.40 -25.56 20.18
CA LYS A 759 -18.20 -24.91 19.13
C LYS A 759 -18.98 -25.90 18.25
N TYR A 760 -20.12 -25.44 17.75
CA TYR A 760 -20.90 -26.11 16.72
C TYR A 760 -20.82 -25.30 15.42
N VAL A 761 -20.63 -25.97 14.29
CA VAL A 761 -20.67 -25.38 12.94
C VAL A 761 -21.63 -26.21 12.10
N GLY A 762 -22.76 -25.63 11.68
CA GLY A 762 -23.79 -26.38 10.96
C GLY A 762 -25.06 -25.58 10.71
N GLN A 763 -26.13 -26.31 10.40
CA GLN A 763 -27.46 -25.76 10.16
C GLN A 763 -28.25 -25.52 11.47
N TRP A 764 -29.13 -24.53 11.43
CA TRP A 764 -29.96 -24.06 12.52
C TRP A 764 -31.38 -23.81 12.01
N ASN A 765 -32.37 -24.10 12.83
CA ASN A 765 -33.76 -23.73 12.59
C ASN A 765 -34.39 -23.25 13.89
N GLN A 766 -34.98 -22.04 13.87
CA GLN A 766 -35.66 -21.42 15.02
C GLN A 766 -34.84 -21.45 16.34
N GLY A 767 -33.54 -21.21 16.25
CA GLY A 767 -32.63 -21.21 17.40
C GLY A 767 -32.03 -22.58 17.77
N GLN A 768 -32.52 -23.67 17.20
CA GLN A 768 -32.07 -25.04 17.50
C GLN A 768 -31.11 -25.58 16.43
N ARG A 769 -30.15 -26.43 16.81
CA ARG A 769 -29.31 -27.16 15.84
C ARG A 769 -30.18 -28.16 15.06
N HIS A 770 -30.08 -28.12 13.73
CA HIS A 770 -30.90 -28.88 12.80
C HIS A 770 -30.05 -29.30 11.59
N GLY A 771 -30.55 -30.20 10.73
CA GLY A 771 -29.89 -30.55 9.47
C GLY A 771 -28.47 -31.09 9.64
N GLU A 772 -27.54 -30.68 8.78
CA GLU A 772 -26.13 -31.12 8.85
C GLU A 772 -25.27 -30.20 9.72
N GLY A 773 -24.41 -30.78 10.57
CA GLY A 773 -23.47 -29.99 11.37
C GLY A 773 -22.42 -30.80 12.12
N THR A 774 -21.37 -30.10 12.53
CA THR A 774 -20.21 -30.64 13.27
C THR A 774 -20.07 -29.96 14.63
N MET A 775 -20.07 -30.75 15.70
CA MET A 775 -19.66 -30.33 17.03
C MET A 775 -18.15 -30.54 17.22
N TYR A 776 -17.48 -29.57 17.80
CA TYR A 776 -16.08 -29.57 18.19
C TYR A 776 -16.00 -29.39 19.71
N TYR A 777 -15.61 -30.44 20.43
CA TYR A 777 -15.52 -30.44 21.89
C TYR A 777 -14.18 -29.87 22.37
N SER A 778 -14.16 -29.29 23.56
CA SER A 778 -12.96 -28.76 24.24
C SER A 778 -11.89 -29.84 24.50
N THR A 779 -12.27 -31.12 24.48
CA THR A 779 -11.38 -32.29 24.53
C THR A 779 -10.71 -32.65 23.20
N GLY A 780 -10.95 -31.88 22.13
CA GLY A 780 -10.47 -32.17 20.77
C GLY A 780 -11.29 -33.21 20.00
N LYS A 781 -12.32 -33.82 20.62
CA LYS A 781 -13.26 -34.70 19.92
C LYS A 781 -14.10 -33.91 18.92
N THR A 782 -14.40 -34.50 17.76
CA THR A 782 -15.36 -33.97 16.78
C THR A 782 -16.50 -34.95 16.50
N GLU A 783 -17.71 -34.45 16.32
CA GLU A 783 -18.90 -35.24 15.94
C GLU A 783 -19.63 -34.54 14.78
N ALA A 784 -19.55 -35.11 13.58
CA ALA A 784 -20.21 -34.60 12.37
C ALA A 784 -21.35 -35.53 11.95
N GLY A 785 -22.54 -34.99 11.69
CA GLY A 785 -23.70 -35.79 11.31
C GLY A 785 -24.99 -34.98 11.25
N ARG A 786 -26.13 -35.67 11.35
CA ARG A 786 -27.46 -35.04 11.32
C ARG A 786 -27.91 -34.64 12.73
N TRP A 787 -28.42 -33.43 12.84
CA TRP A 787 -29.01 -32.83 14.03
C TRP A 787 -30.49 -32.56 13.77
N GLU A 788 -31.31 -32.62 14.80
CA GLU A 788 -32.73 -32.27 14.72
C GLU A 788 -33.20 -31.88 16.12
N ASN A 789 -33.58 -30.60 16.24
CA ASN A 789 -34.10 -30.00 17.47
C ASN A 789 -33.10 -30.16 18.63
N ASP A 790 -31.85 -29.79 18.38
CA ASP A 790 -30.69 -29.90 19.28
C ASP A 790 -30.19 -31.32 19.62
N GLU A 791 -30.91 -32.38 19.24
CA GLU A 791 -30.45 -33.75 19.38
C GLU A 791 -29.59 -34.21 18.20
N PHE A 792 -28.51 -34.95 18.48
CA PHE A 792 -27.72 -35.65 17.47
C PHE A 792 -28.45 -36.93 17.04
N LYS A 793 -28.90 -36.98 15.79
CA LYS A 793 -29.64 -38.14 15.23
C LYS A 793 -28.73 -39.19 14.59
N GLY A 794 -27.42 -38.92 14.49
CA GLY A 794 -26.40 -39.90 14.11
C GLY A 794 -25.51 -39.47 12.94
N LEU A 795 -24.53 -40.33 12.63
CA LEU A 795 -23.72 -40.24 11.43
C LEU A 795 -24.60 -40.48 10.19
N ILE A 796 -24.36 -39.72 9.11
CA ILE A 796 -25.22 -39.76 7.92
C ILE A 796 -25.04 -41.10 7.18
N SER A 797 -26.13 -41.86 7.08
CA SER A 797 -26.22 -43.05 6.24
C SER A 797 -27.30 -42.86 5.16
N ASN A 798 -26.86 -42.93 3.90
CA ASN A 798 -27.60 -42.90 2.63
C ASN A 798 -29.13 -42.63 2.68
N SER A 799 -29.52 -41.37 2.49
CA SER A 799 -30.83 -41.00 1.93
C SER A 799 -30.71 -40.61 0.45
N ALA A 800 -31.66 -41.03 -0.38
CA ALA A 800 -31.66 -40.78 -1.82
C ALA A 800 -31.75 -39.28 -2.16
N LYS A 801 -31.04 -38.83 -3.20
CA LYS A 801 -30.75 -37.41 -3.44
C LYS A 801 -31.70 -36.74 -4.45
N PRO A 802 -31.85 -35.40 -4.41
CA PRO A 802 -32.40 -34.63 -5.52
C PRO A 802 -31.62 -34.86 -6.83
N PRO A 803 -32.18 -34.51 -8.01
CA PRO A 803 -31.50 -34.72 -9.29
C PRO A 803 -30.19 -33.93 -9.39
N LYS A 804 -29.29 -34.35 -10.27
CA LYS A 804 -28.11 -33.57 -10.66
C LYS A 804 -28.26 -33.07 -12.10
N VAL A 805 -28.56 -31.78 -12.26
CA VAL A 805 -28.62 -31.14 -13.58
C VAL A 805 -27.22 -30.65 -13.97
N THR A 806 -26.64 -31.26 -15.00
CA THR A 806 -25.30 -30.96 -15.53
C THR A 806 -25.42 -30.44 -16.95
N TRP A 807 -24.84 -29.29 -17.27
CA TRP A 807 -24.86 -28.77 -18.65
C TRP A 807 -24.05 -29.63 -19.60
N LEU A 808 -24.59 -29.86 -20.80
CA LEU A 808 -23.89 -30.48 -21.94
C LEU A 808 -23.60 -29.45 -23.03
N TYR A 809 -24.44 -28.41 -23.16
CA TYR A 809 -24.22 -27.27 -24.04
C TYR A 809 -25.09 -26.07 -23.61
N PRO A 810 -24.56 -24.85 -23.45
CA PRO A 810 -23.15 -24.50 -23.57
C PRO A 810 -22.34 -25.10 -22.41
N GLU A 811 -21.15 -25.61 -22.74
CA GLU A 811 -20.23 -26.22 -21.78
C GLU A 811 -19.75 -25.16 -20.77
N TYR A 812 -19.25 -24.04 -21.28
CA TYR A 812 -18.79 -22.88 -20.52
C TYR A 812 -19.91 -22.09 -19.85
N PHE A 813 -19.59 -21.45 -18.71
CA PHE A 813 -20.54 -20.69 -17.90
C PHE A 813 -21.07 -19.44 -18.60
N THR A 814 -20.20 -18.73 -19.30
CA THR A 814 -20.54 -17.68 -20.26
C THR A 814 -20.27 -18.17 -21.68
N THR A 815 -21.13 -17.79 -22.63
CA THR A 815 -20.86 -17.97 -24.06
C THR A 815 -21.49 -16.84 -24.85
N SER A 816 -20.85 -16.40 -25.94
CA SER A 816 -21.48 -15.47 -26.87
C SER A 816 -22.36 -16.21 -27.88
N SER A 817 -23.44 -15.55 -28.31
CA SER A 817 -24.24 -15.97 -29.47
C SER A 817 -24.24 -14.87 -30.53
N SER A 818 -24.11 -15.25 -31.80
CA SER A 818 -24.37 -14.41 -32.96
C SER A 818 -25.82 -14.50 -33.46
N MET A 819 -26.62 -15.40 -32.90
CA MET A 819 -28.00 -15.68 -33.32
C MET A 819 -29.00 -15.45 -32.18
N GLU A 820 -30.19 -14.95 -32.53
CA GLU A 820 -31.31 -14.68 -31.61
C GLU A 820 -31.93 -15.98 -31.04
N SER A 821 -31.66 -17.13 -31.67
CA SER A 821 -32.06 -18.46 -31.20
C SER A 821 -30.83 -19.29 -30.81
N PHE A 822 -30.91 -19.98 -29.68
CA PHE A 822 -29.80 -20.77 -29.14
C PHE A 822 -30.30 -22.12 -28.63
N THR A 823 -29.66 -23.22 -29.06
CA THR A 823 -29.97 -24.56 -28.54
C THR A 823 -29.21 -24.77 -27.24
N ILE A 824 -29.91 -25.17 -26.18
CA ILE A 824 -29.31 -25.61 -24.92
C ILE A 824 -29.48 -27.13 -24.73
N LYS A 825 -28.54 -27.75 -24.02
CA LYS A 825 -28.55 -29.18 -23.66
C LYS A 825 -28.08 -29.38 -22.22
N ALA A 826 -28.75 -30.26 -21.48
CA ALA A 826 -28.35 -30.67 -20.13
C ALA A 826 -28.64 -32.16 -19.89
N CYS A 827 -27.78 -32.81 -19.12
CA CYS A 827 -28.04 -34.12 -18.55
C CYS A 827 -28.68 -33.97 -17.17
N ILE A 828 -29.68 -34.80 -16.86
CA ILE A 828 -30.37 -34.85 -15.58
C ILE A 828 -30.21 -36.27 -15.04
N ASP A 829 -29.13 -36.49 -14.29
CA ASP A 829 -28.92 -37.74 -13.58
C ASP A 829 -29.74 -37.73 -12.29
N SER A 830 -30.30 -38.88 -11.92
CA SER A 830 -31.19 -39.02 -10.78
C SER A 830 -31.25 -40.47 -10.32
N GLU A 831 -31.20 -40.66 -9.00
CA GLU A 831 -31.34 -41.96 -8.34
C GLU A 831 -32.81 -42.46 -8.34
N THR A 832 -33.77 -41.54 -8.51
CA THR A 832 -35.22 -41.79 -8.56
C THR A 832 -35.87 -41.08 -9.77
N GLU A 833 -37.14 -41.35 -10.06
CA GLU A 833 -37.83 -40.79 -11.24
C GLU A 833 -37.95 -39.26 -11.20
N VAL A 834 -37.64 -38.60 -12.32
CA VAL A 834 -37.70 -37.13 -12.48
C VAL A 834 -39.13 -36.74 -12.88
N THR A 835 -39.82 -36.00 -12.01
CA THR A 835 -41.25 -35.70 -12.10
C THR A 835 -41.57 -34.38 -12.80
N ASP A 836 -40.63 -33.43 -12.81
CA ASP A 836 -40.80 -32.09 -13.39
C ASP A 836 -39.44 -31.50 -13.81
N VAL A 837 -39.40 -30.78 -14.93
CA VAL A 837 -38.23 -30.01 -15.38
C VAL A 837 -38.67 -28.70 -16.01
N LYS A 838 -38.09 -27.57 -15.59
CA LYS A 838 -38.41 -26.22 -16.05
C LYS A 838 -37.16 -25.45 -16.46
N ILE A 839 -37.24 -24.73 -17.58
CA ILE A 839 -36.20 -23.77 -18.02
C ILE A 839 -36.62 -22.38 -17.56
N PHE A 840 -35.66 -21.57 -17.13
CA PHE A 840 -35.82 -20.16 -16.82
C PHE A 840 -34.84 -19.35 -17.68
N VAL A 841 -35.25 -18.17 -18.13
CA VAL A 841 -34.41 -17.19 -18.84
C VAL A 841 -34.58 -15.84 -18.14
N ASN A 842 -33.48 -15.21 -17.71
CA ASN A 842 -33.48 -14.00 -16.88
C ASN A 842 -34.37 -14.13 -15.63
N ASN A 843 -34.32 -15.31 -14.99
CA ASN A 843 -35.15 -15.75 -13.85
C ASN A 843 -36.68 -15.87 -14.13
N VAL A 844 -37.14 -15.64 -15.36
CA VAL A 844 -38.55 -15.85 -15.78
C VAL A 844 -38.74 -17.28 -16.32
N PRO A 845 -39.80 -18.02 -15.96
CA PRO A 845 -40.09 -19.33 -16.54
C PRO A 845 -40.25 -19.26 -18.07
N TYR A 846 -39.45 -20.05 -18.79
CA TYR A 846 -39.47 -20.07 -20.25
C TYR A 846 -40.45 -21.14 -20.75
N ASN A 847 -41.68 -20.71 -21.02
CA ASN A 847 -42.70 -21.53 -21.66
C ASN A 847 -42.57 -21.42 -23.18
N SER A 848 -42.06 -22.47 -23.84
CA SER A 848 -42.29 -22.70 -25.26
C SER A 848 -43.56 -23.55 -25.43
N ASP A 849 -44.53 -23.08 -26.19
CA ASP A 849 -45.79 -23.81 -26.42
C ASP A 849 -45.57 -25.20 -27.05
N GLY A 850 -46.41 -26.17 -26.67
CA GLY A 850 -46.66 -27.39 -27.43
C GLY A 850 -45.97 -28.68 -26.98
N GLU A 851 -44.63 -28.73 -26.88
CA GLU A 851 -43.91 -30.02 -26.93
C GLU A 851 -43.39 -30.57 -25.59
N ARG A 852 -44.16 -31.49 -24.98
CA ARG A 852 -43.64 -32.46 -24.00
C ARG A 852 -42.70 -33.45 -24.71
N GLY A 853 -41.48 -33.61 -24.19
CA GLY A 853 -40.59 -34.68 -24.66
C GLY A 853 -39.13 -34.48 -24.23
N TYR A 854 -38.71 -35.25 -23.23
CA TYR A 854 -37.31 -35.60 -23.04
C TYR A 854 -36.95 -36.64 -24.10
N LYS A 855 -35.78 -36.53 -24.72
CA LYS A 855 -35.24 -37.60 -25.57
C LYS A 855 -34.02 -38.17 -24.87
N VAL A 856 -34.00 -39.48 -24.69
CA VAL A 856 -32.77 -40.21 -24.36
C VAL A 856 -31.83 -40.08 -25.55
N VAL A 857 -30.65 -39.53 -25.34
CA VAL A 857 -29.56 -39.46 -26.32
C VAL A 857 -28.51 -40.49 -25.92
N ALA A 858 -27.89 -41.17 -26.90
CA ALA A 858 -27.10 -42.38 -26.66
C ALA A 858 -25.79 -42.17 -25.86
N ASP A 859 -25.40 -40.93 -25.60
CA ASP A 859 -24.12 -40.53 -25.03
C ASP A 859 -24.09 -40.63 -23.48
N GLY A 860 -24.50 -41.79 -22.95
CA GLY A 860 -24.36 -42.15 -21.52
C GLY A 860 -25.28 -41.45 -20.52
N CYS A 861 -26.04 -40.42 -20.93
CA CYS A 861 -26.98 -39.71 -20.06
C CYS A 861 -28.35 -40.41 -20.00
N LYS A 862 -28.86 -40.72 -18.79
CA LYS A 862 -30.18 -41.34 -18.61
C LYS A 862 -31.35 -40.45 -19.06
N ASN A 863 -31.36 -39.18 -18.65
CA ASN A 863 -32.40 -38.21 -19.02
C ASN A 863 -31.76 -36.94 -19.58
N SER A 864 -31.77 -36.76 -20.89
CA SER A 864 -31.23 -35.57 -21.55
C SER A 864 -32.33 -34.57 -21.94
N LEU A 865 -32.16 -33.33 -21.50
CA LEU A 865 -32.88 -32.15 -21.97
C LEU A 865 -32.14 -31.57 -23.18
N GLN A 866 -32.84 -31.33 -24.29
CA GLN A 866 -32.40 -30.45 -25.37
C GLN A 866 -33.59 -29.59 -25.79
N ARG A 867 -33.40 -28.26 -25.84
CA ARG A 867 -34.41 -27.28 -26.27
C ARG A 867 -33.74 -26.06 -26.91
N THR A 868 -34.45 -25.39 -27.81
CA THR A 868 -34.03 -24.10 -28.37
C THR A 868 -34.76 -22.99 -27.65
N ILE A 869 -34.02 -22.02 -27.13
CA ILE A 869 -34.52 -20.84 -26.45
C ILE A 869 -34.30 -19.59 -27.30
N LYS A 870 -35.15 -18.59 -27.13
CA LYS A 870 -34.98 -17.27 -27.71
C LYS A 870 -34.18 -16.37 -26.75
N LEU A 871 -33.23 -15.63 -27.30
CA LEU A 871 -32.38 -14.67 -26.60
C LEU A 871 -32.84 -13.23 -26.86
N ASN A 872 -32.66 -12.36 -25.86
CA ASN A 872 -32.79 -10.91 -25.97
C ASN A 872 -31.40 -10.28 -26.16
N PRO A 873 -31.27 -9.08 -26.77
CA PRO A 873 -30.00 -8.36 -26.85
C PRO A 873 -29.36 -8.16 -25.46
N GLY A 874 -28.06 -8.43 -25.35
CA GLY A 874 -27.32 -8.45 -24.10
C GLY A 874 -27.25 -9.84 -23.47
N ASP A 875 -27.13 -9.89 -22.14
CA ASP A 875 -26.92 -11.13 -21.39
C ASP A 875 -28.22 -11.83 -21.05
N ASN A 876 -28.27 -13.14 -21.34
CA ASN A 876 -29.41 -14.00 -21.07
C ASN A 876 -28.99 -15.09 -20.08
N VAL A 877 -29.43 -14.97 -18.83
CA VAL A 877 -29.09 -15.87 -17.73
C VAL A 877 -30.09 -17.04 -17.69
N ILE A 878 -29.63 -18.21 -18.09
CA ILE A 878 -30.40 -19.44 -18.24
C ILE A 878 -30.22 -20.33 -17.00
N GLU A 879 -31.30 -20.93 -16.50
CA GLU A 879 -31.29 -21.88 -15.37
C GLU A 879 -32.26 -23.03 -15.66
N VAL A 880 -31.87 -24.28 -15.39
CA VAL A 880 -32.74 -25.47 -15.54
C VAL A 880 -32.99 -26.06 -14.15
N LYS A 881 -34.25 -26.28 -13.80
CA LYS A 881 -34.64 -26.89 -12.51
C LYS A 881 -35.27 -28.24 -12.78
N ALA A 882 -34.87 -29.26 -12.04
CA ALA A 882 -35.39 -30.62 -12.15
C ALA A 882 -35.79 -31.15 -10.77
N THR A 883 -36.91 -31.87 -10.70
CA THR A 883 -37.49 -32.38 -9.45
C THR A 883 -37.61 -33.90 -9.50
N ASN A 884 -37.30 -34.58 -8.39
CA ASN A 884 -37.65 -35.99 -8.16
C ASN A 884 -38.35 -36.13 -6.79
N GLY A 885 -38.65 -37.37 -6.37
CA GLY A 885 -39.29 -37.65 -5.08
C GLY A 885 -38.50 -37.21 -3.83
N SER A 886 -37.20 -36.91 -3.97
CA SER A 886 -36.32 -36.41 -2.89
C SER A 886 -36.14 -34.89 -2.90
N GLY A 887 -36.60 -34.17 -3.93
CA GLY A 887 -36.57 -32.71 -3.98
C GLY A 887 -36.27 -32.11 -5.36
N THR A 888 -36.18 -30.78 -5.41
CA THR A 888 -35.78 -30.01 -6.61
C THR A 888 -34.31 -29.63 -6.54
N ALA A 889 -33.62 -29.73 -7.67
CA ALA A 889 -32.28 -29.20 -7.88
C ALA A 889 -32.26 -28.24 -9.07
N ASN A 890 -31.41 -27.21 -8.96
CA ASN A 890 -31.12 -26.28 -10.06
C ASN A 890 -29.81 -26.71 -10.73
N SER A 891 -29.68 -26.43 -12.02
CA SER A 891 -28.39 -26.33 -12.68
C SER A 891 -27.63 -25.09 -12.18
N ASP A 892 -26.32 -25.06 -12.44
CA ASP A 892 -25.61 -23.80 -12.58
C ASP A 892 -26.37 -22.83 -13.50
N LYS A 893 -26.20 -21.53 -13.32
CA LYS A 893 -26.66 -20.56 -14.32
C LYS A 893 -25.70 -20.53 -15.51
N ARG A 894 -26.22 -20.22 -16.70
CA ARG A 894 -25.46 -20.01 -17.94
C ARG A 894 -25.80 -18.65 -18.52
N THR A 895 -24.82 -17.79 -18.73
CA THR A 895 -25.05 -16.48 -19.36
C THR A 895 -24.74 -16.58 -20.85
N ILE A 896 -25.76 -16.39 -21.68
CA ILE A 896 -25.62 -16.35 -23.13
C ILE A 896 -25.69 -14.90 -23.59
N SER A 897 -24.52 -14.33 -23.88
CA SER A 897 -24.34 -12.95 -24.34
C SER A 897 -24.70 -12.88 -25.83
N PHE A 898 -25.95 -12.52 -26.13
CA PHE A 898 -26.35 -12.25 -27.51
C PHE A 898 -26.00 -10.80 -27.83
N ALA A 899 -24.94 -10.59 -28.62
CA ALA A 899 -24.40 -9.26 -28.92
C ALA A 899 -25.38 -8.32 -29.65
N GLY A 900 -26.54 -8.82 -30.08
CA GLY A 900 -27.71 -7.98 -30.40
C GLY A 900 -27.55 -7.05 -31.62
N GLY A 901 -26.52 -7.25 -32.44
CA GLY A 901 -26.27 -6.46 -33.64
C GLY A 901 -26.01 -4.96 -33.38
N SER A 902 -25.51 -4.59 -32.20
CA SER A 902 -25.17 -3.19 -31.93
C SER A 902 -24.03 -2.71 -32.82
N LYS A 903 -24.19 -1.52 -33.42
CA LYS A 903 -23.09 -0.84 -34.10
C LYS A 903 -22.12 -0.28 -33.05
N GLU A 904 -20.83 -0.47 -33.31
CA GLU A 904 -19.72 0.24 -32.68
C GLU A 904 -20.06 1.75 -32.62
N LYS A 905 -20.25 2.30 -31.41
CA LYS A 905 -20.54 3.73 -31.25
C LYS A 905 -19.25 4.52 -31.49
N LYS A 906 -19.31 5.43 -32.46
CA LYS A 906 -18.22 6.33 -32.82
C LYS A 906 -18.73 7.76 -32.70
N LEU A 907 -18.01 8.62 -32.00
CA LEU A 907 -18.38 10.02 -31.80
C LEU A 907 -17.17 10.91 -32.05
N ALA A 908 -17.34 11.95 -32.87
CA ALA A 908 -16.29 12.91 -33.19
C ALA A 908 -16.66 14.35 -32.83
N LEU A 909 -15.72 15.08 -32.26
CA LEU A 909 -15.75 16.55 -32.15
C LEU A 909 -14.80 17.12 -33.20
N VAL A 910 -15.33 17.91 -34.12
CA VAL A 910 -14.63 18.41 -35.31
C VAL A 910 -14.71 19.93 -35.33
N ILE A 911 -13.55 20.60 -35.22
CA ILE A 911 -13.46 22.06 -35.07
C ILE A 911 -12.59 22.63 -36.20
N GLY A 912 -13.10 23.66 -36.90
CA GLY A 912 -12.34 24.41 -37.91
C GLY A 912 -12.41 25.92 -37.67
N ASN A 913 -11.31 26.52 -37.22
CA ASN A 913 -11.21 27.96 -36.98
C ASN A 913 -10.36 28.61 -38.08
N GLY A 914 -10.92 29.58 -38.81
CA GLY A 914 -10.22 30.36 -39.85
C GLY A 914 -10.43 31.88 -39.75
N ALA A 915 -11.58 32.33 -39.25
CA ALA A 915 -11.98 33.74 -39.17
C ALA A 915 -11.30 34.55 -38.03
N TYR A 916 -9.99 34.37 -37.84
CA TYR A 916 -9.22 35.09 -36.83
C TYR A 916 -9.14 36.60 -37.10
N LEU A 917 -9.21 37.40 -36.02
CA LEU A 917 -8.98 38.85 -36.07
C LEU A 917 -7.56 39.21 -36.51
N VAL A 918 -6.58 38.34 -36.25
CA VAL A 918 -5.16 38.47 -36.64
C VAL A 918 -4.75 37.23 -37.41
N SER A 919 -4.18 37.43 -38.60
CA SER A 919 -3.73 36.34 -39.50
C SER A 919 -4.80 35.26 -39.77
N PRO A 920 -5.96 35.61 -40.39
CA PRO A 920 -6.98 34.62 -40.75
C PRO A 920 -6.45 33.52 -41.68
N LEU A 921 -7.00 32.31 -41.53
CA LEU A 921 -6.64 31.13 -42.29
C LEU A 921 -7.76 30.75 -43.27
N LYS A 922 -7.40 30.43 -44.51
CA LYS A 922 -8.34 30.19 -45.61
C LYS A 922 -9.07 28.85 -45.52
N ASN A 923 -8.34 27.78 -45.15
CA ASN A 923 -8.79 26.40 -45.35
C ASN A 923 -9.44 25.70 -44.14
N PRO A 924 -9.10 25.96 -42.85
CA PRO A 924 -9.56 25.15 -41.71
C PRO A 924 -11.08 24.91 -41.62
N VAL A 925 -11.87 25.89 -42.08
CA VAL A 925 -13.34 25.84 -42.14
C VAL A 925 -13.84 24.85 -43.21
N ASN A 926 -13.09 24.65 -44.30
CA ASN A 926 -13.33 23.62 -45.31
C ASN A 926 -12.80 22.27 -44.83
N ASP A 927 -11.58 22.23 -44.26
CA ASP A 927 -10.94 21.02 -43.78
C ASP A 927 -11.83 20.29 -42.75
N ALA A 928 -12.33 21.02 -41.76
CA ALA A 928 -13.27 20.51 -40.76
C ALA A 928 -14.59 20.01 -41.38
N LYS A 929 -15.13 20.68 -42.40
CA LYS A 929 -16.34 20.24 -43.10
C LYS A 929 -16.10 18.95 -43.89
N ALA A 930 -14.97 18.86 -44.58
CA ALA A 930 -14.61 17.70 -45.39
C ALA A 930 -14.35 16.46 -44.50
N ILE A 931 -13.58 16.63 -43.42
CA ILE A 931 -13.32 15.56 -42.43
C ILE A 931 -14.61 15.16 -41.70
N GLY A 932 -15.43 16.12 -41.24
CA GLY A 932 -16.71 15.84 -40.60
C GLY A 932 -17.67 15.06 -41.50
N ALA A 933 -17.79 15.45 -42.77
CA ALA A 933 -18.62 14.75 -43.75
C ALA A 933 -18.09 13.35 -44.12
N GLU A 934 -16.77 13.11 -44.06
CA GLU A 934 -16.20 11.78 -44.28
C GLU A 934 -16.39 10.87 -43.06
N LEU A 935 -16.18 11.39 -41.84
CA LEU A 935 -16.41 10.66 -40.59
C LEU A 935 -17.88 10.22 -40.43
N GLN A 936 -18.84 11.04 -40.85
CA GLN A 936 -20.25 10.65 -40.90
C GLN A 936 -20.49 9.42 -41.79
N LYS A 937 -19.83 9.33 -42.96
CA LYS A 937 -19.91 8.14 -43.85
C LYS A 937 -19.25 6.91 -43.23
N LEU A 938 -18.25 7.12 -42.37
CA LEU A 938 -17.52 6.08 -41.63
C LEU A 938 -18.23 5.66 -40.32
N GLY A 939 -19.43 6.19 -40.07
CA GLY A 939 -20.31 5.78 -38.97
C GLY A 939 -20.14 6.57 -37.67
N PHE A 940 -19.45 7.71 -37.67
CA PHE A 940 -19.38 8.60 -36.53
C PHE A 940 -20.65 9.48 -36.41
N GLU A 941 -21.20 9.63 -35.20
CA GLU A 941 -21.89 10.87 -34.84
C GLU A 941 -20.84 11.99 -34.85
N VAL A 942 -21.15 13.15 -35.44
CA VAL A 942 -20.19 14.25 -35.57
C VAL A 942 -20.75 15.55 -35.03
N MET A 943 -20.14 16.02 -33.94
CA MET A 943 -20.29 17.37 -33.40
C MET A 943 -19.33 18.31 -34.15
N MET A 944 -19.82 18.90 -35.24
CA MET A 944 -19.03 19.81 -36.08
C MET A 944 -19.31 21.28 -35.75
N TYR A 945 -18.25 22.07 -35.55
CA TYR A 945 -18.33 23.51 -35.31
C TYR A 945 -17.22 24.26 -36.06
N THR A 946 -17.46 25.51 -36.41
CA THR A 946 -16.47 26.37 -37.07
C THR A 946 -16.40 27.74 -36.42
N ASP A 947 -15.23 28.37 -36.49
CA ASP A 947 -14.96 29.74 -36.02
C ASP A 947 -15.43 30.02 -34.58
N MET A 948 -15.10 29.11 -33.66
CA MET A 948 -15.55 29.20 -32.27
C MET A 948 -14.71 30.16 -31.42
N ASN A 949 -15.41 30.86 -30.52
CA ASN A 949 -14.80 31.59 -29.41
C ASN A 949 -14.35 30.65 -28.28
N GLN A 950 -13.52 31.14 -27.36
CA GLN A 950 -12.91 30.32 -26.31
C GLN A 950 -13.93 29.65 -25.38
N THR A 951 -14.99 30.36 -25.00
CA THR A 951 -16.03 29.88 -24.08
C THR A 951 -16.80 28.72 -24.72
N ASP A 952 -17.20 28.85 -25.97
CA ASP A 952 -17.88 27.79 -26.71
C ASP A 952 -16.94 26.61 -27.01
N MET A 953 -15.66 26.83 -27.34
CA MET A 953 -14.67 25.75 -27.43
C MET A 953 -14.59 24.96 -26.11
N LYS A 954 -14.37 25.64 -24.98
CA LYS A 954 -14.29 25.02 -23.65
C LYS A 954 -15.59 24.26 -23.30
N LYS A 955 -16.76 24.78 -23.70
CA LYS A 955 -18.07 24.14 -23.50
C LYS A 955 -18.26 22.88 -24.35
N ARG A 956 -18.03 22.94 -25.67
CA ARG A 956 -18.21 21.79 -26.58
C ARG A 956 -17.22 20.66 -26.33
N ILE A 957 -16.00 21.00 -25.89
CA ILE A 957 -15.00 20.02 -25.46
C ILE A 957 -15.49 19.23 -24.23
N ARG A 958 -16.20 19.86 -23.29
CA ARG A 958 -16.83 19.17 -22.16
C ARG A 958 -18.03 18.32 -22.58
N GLU A 959 -18.95 18.89 -23.36
CA GLU A 959 -20.14 18.17 -23.88
C GLU A 959 -19.76 16.91 -24.66
N PHE A 960 -18.64 16.94 -25.38
CA PHE A 960 -18.05 15.79 -26.06
C PHE A 960 -17.56 14.71 -25.07
N GLY A 961 -16.81 15.08 -24.02
CA GLY A 961 -16.40 14.16 -22.96
C GLY A 961 -17.59 13.55 -22.20
N GLU A 962 -18.58 14.37 -21.85
CA GLU A 962 -19.83 13.94 -21.21
C GLU A 962 -20.61 12.95 -22.09
N LYS A 963 -20.75 13.22 -23.40
CA LYS A 963 -21.38 12.29 -24.35
C LYS A 963 -20.61 10.99 -24.53
N LEU A 964 -19.28 11.04 -24.58
CA LEU A 964 -18.44 9.84 -24.68
C LEU A 964 -18.61 8.95 -23.44
N ALA A 965 -18.52 9.54 -22.24
CA ALA A 965 -18.69 8.83 -20.97
C ALA A 965 -20.06 8.13 -20.82
N LEU A 966 -21.10 8.66 -21.47
CA LEU A 966 -22.45 8.06 -21.51
C LEU A 966 -22.63 6.95 -22.57
N ASN A 967 -21.69 6.79 -23.50
CA ASN A 967 -21.88 5.95 -24.69
C ASN A 967 -20.81 4.88 -24.92
N GLY A 968 -19.55 5.14 -24.53
CA GLY A 968 -18.40 4.28 -24.82
C GLY A 968 -18.05 4.17 -26.31
N GLY A 969 -17.09 3.29 -26.62
CA GLY A 969 -16.62 3.03 -27.98
C GLY A 969 -15.43 3.92 -28.38
N VAL A 970 -15.58 4.66 -29.49
CA VAL A 970 -14.47 5.39 -30.13
C VAL A 970 -14.70 6.90 -30.14
N GLY A 971 -13.82 7.64 -29.47
CA GLY A 971 -13.81 9.10 -29.46
C GLY A 971 -12.78 9.67 -30.43
N LEU A 972 -13.18 10.62 -31.28
CA LEU A 972 -12.25 11.32 -32.20
C LEU A 972 -12.32 12.84 -32.04
N PHE A 973 -11.21 13.48 -31.73
CA PHE A 973 -11.06 14.93 -31.76
C PHE A 973 -10.30 15.35 -33.03
N TYR A 974 -10.88 16.25 -33.81
CA TYR A 974 -10.23 16.90 -34.95
C TYR A 974 -10.21 18.41 -34.75
N TYR A 975 -9.05 19.03 -34.95
CA TYR A 975 -8.91 20.49 -34.98
C TYR A 975 -8.07 20.94 -36.17
N ALA A 976 -8.61 21.92 -36.92
CA ALA A 976 -7.87 22.76 -37.84
C ALA A 976 -7.96 24.24 -37.43
N GLY A 977 -6.86 24.98 -37.58
CA GLY A 977 -6.74 26.38 -37.17
C GLY A 977 -5.32 26.75 -36.75
N HIS A 978 -5.15 27.82 -35.97
CA HIS A 978 -3.85 28.16 -35.36
C HIS A 978 -3.59 27.31 -34.12
N GLY A 979 -2.33 26.90 -33.93
CA GLY A 979 -1.86 26.25 -32.70
C GLY A 979 -0.46 26.73 -32.29
N MET A 980 -0.25 26.94 -31.00
CA MET A 980 1.03 27.39 -30.44
C MET A 980 1.47 26.56 -29.24
N GLN A 981 2.78 26.52 -28.99
CA GLN A 981 3.35 26.00 -27.75
C GLN A 981 3.58 27.16 -26.78
N MET A 982 3.34 26.93 -25.49
CA MET A 982 3.92 27.73 -24.40
C MET A 982 4.23 26.82 -23.21
N GLY A 983 5.35 27.06 -22.51
CA GLY A 983 5.69 26.33 -21.27
C GLY A 983 5.90 24.80 -21.41
N GLY A 984 5.97 24.27 -22.63
CA GLY A 984 5.98 22.83 -22.90
C GLY A 984 4.58 22.21 -23.11
N GLU A 985 3.51 22.99 -23.00
CA GLU A 985 2.13 22.60 -23.30
C GLU A 985 1.70 23.09 -24.68
N ASN A 986 0.74 22.39 -25.29
CA ASN A 986 0.16 22.72 -26.59
C ASN A 986 -1.18 23.44 -26.42
N TYR A 987 -1.41 24.49 -27.20
CA TYR A 987 -2.63 25.30 -27.18
C TYR A 987 -3.22 25.43 -28.59
N ILE A 988 -4.54 25.32 -28.70
CA ILE A 988 -5.32 25.61 -29.91
C ILE A 988 -6.02 26.97 -29.75
N ILE A 989 -6.06 27.76 -30.82
CA ILE A 989 -6.44 29.19 -30.72
C ILE A 989 -7.92 29.41 -31.15
N PRO A 990 -8.76 30.01 -30.30
CA PRO A 990 -10.09 30.53 -30.66
C PRO A 990 -10.02 31.74 -31.59
N VAL A 991 -11.05 31.98 -32.39
CA VAL A 991 -11.04 33.13 -33.34
C VAL A 991 -11.06 34.50 -32.67
N ASN A 992 -11.50 34.57 -31.40
CA ASN A 992 -11.60 35.80 -30.62
C ASN A 992 -10.37 36.13 -29.76
N ALA A 993 -9.36 35.27 -29.72
CA ALA A 993 -8.28 35.34 -28.72
C ALA A 993 -7.42 36.61 -28.88
N GLN A 994 -7.23 37.35 -27.78
CA GLN A 994 -6.45 38.60 -27.75
C GLN A 994 -5.11 38.40 -27.03
N ILE A 995 -4.13 37.86 -27.76
CA ILE A 995 -2.81 37.51 -27.21
C ILE A 995 -1.81 38.63 -27.56
N GLU A 996 -1.46 39.47 -26.58
CA GLU A 996 -0.47 40.54 -26.72
C GLU A 996 0.90 40.16 -26.12
N LYS A 997 0.90 39.39 -25.02
CA LYS A 997 2.07 38.91 -24.27
C LYS A 997 1.95 37.41 -23.96
N GLU A 998 3.05 36.79 -23.52
CA GLU A 998 3.07 35.36 -23.18
C GLU A 998 1.99 35.00 -22.13
N GLN A 999 1.79 35.85 -21.12
CA GLN A 999 0.82 35.62 -20.03
C GLN A 999 -0.65 35.75 -20.43
N ASP A 1000 -0.97 35.95 -21.71
CA ASP A 1000 -2.34 35.90 -22.22
C ASP A 1000 -2.69 34.51 -22.79
N VAL A 1001 -1.70 33.65 -23.09
CA VAL A 1001 -1.92 32.41 -23.86
C VAL A 1001 -2.76 31.40 -23.07
N ASP A 1002 -2.53 31.24 -21.77
CA ASP A 1002 -3.33 30.33 -20.92
C ASP A 1002 -4.71 30.91 -20.58
N LEU A 1003 -4.83 32.24 -20.53
CA LEU A 1003 -6.08 32.98 -20.33
C LEU A 1003 -6.99 32.97 -21.56
N GLU A 1004 -6.43 33.12 -22.78
CA GLU A 1004 -7.16 33.34 -24.04
C GLU A 1004 -7.24 32.10 -24.96
N ALA A 1005 -6.25 31.20 -24.95
CA ALA A 1005 -6.29 29.99 -25.78
C ALA A 1005 -6.97 28.79 -25.06
N VAL A 1006 -6.95 27.61 -25.69
CA VAL A 1006 -7.41 26.36 -25.07
C VAL A 1006 -6.28 25.33 -25.08
N SER A 1007 -5.83 24.90 -23.90
CA SER A 1007 -4.80 23.85 -23.79
C SER A 1007 -5.32 22.49 -24.28
N LEU A 1008 -4.51 21.81 -25.08
CA LEU A 1008 -4.73 20.43 -25.55
C LEU A 1008 -4.88 19.45 -24.38
N ARG A 1009 -4.21 19.71 -23.25
CA ARG A 1009 -4.32 18.92 -22.02
C ARG A 1009 -5.75 18.89 -21.47
N ARG A 1010 -6.54 19.94 -21.70
CA ARG A 1010 -7.97 19.92 -21.36
C ARG A 1010 -8.74 18.89 -22.18
N ILE A 1011 -8.46 18.79 -23.48
CA ILE A 1011 -9.09 17.81 -24.39
C ILE A 1011 -8.68 16.39 -24.00
N MET A 1012 -7.39 16.17 -23.71
CA MET A 1012 -6.90 14.86 -23.24
C MET A 1012 -7.57 14.42 -21.94
N GLY A 1013 -7.79 15.33 -20.98
CA GLY A 1013 -8.47 15.01 -19.72
C GLY A 1013 -9.94 14.62 -19.88
N GLU A 1014 -10.65 15.19 -20.85
CA GLU A 1014 -12.06 14.83 -21.13
C GLU A 1014 -12.15 13.48 -21.87
N LEU A 1015 -11.16 13.13 -22.70
CA LEU A 1015 -11.00 11.81 -23.33
C LEU A 1015 -10.62 10.71 -22.31
N GLU A 1016 -9.72 11.04 -21.37
CA GLU A 1016 -9.33 10.16 -20.26
C GLU A 1016 -10.49 9.92 -19.28
N TYR A 1017 -11.25 10.98 -18.95
CA TYR A 1017 -12.47 10.89 -18.13
C TYR A 1017 -13.52 9.95 -18.74
N ALA A 1018 -13.68 9.97 -20.06
CA ALA A 1018 -14.70 9.19 -20.76
C ALA A 1018 -14.43 7.68 -20.81
N ARG A 1019 -13.19 7.21 -20.54
CA ARG A 1019 -12.82 5.78 -20.55
C ARG A 1019 -13.18 5.02 -21.84
N ASN A 1020 -13.07 5.67 -22.99
CA ASN A 1020 -13.27 5.03 -24.30
C ASN A 1020 -12.24 3.91 -24.55
N ASP A 1021 -12.62 2.92 -25.36
CA ASP A 1021 -11.70 1.86 -25.80
C ASP A 1021 -10.56 2.42 -26.65
N ILE A 1022 -10.87 3.40 -27.51
CA ILE A 1022 -9.92 4.07 -28.42
C ILE A 1022 -10.24 5.56 -28.50
N ASN A 1023 -9.23 6.39 -28.25
CA ASN A 1023 -9.24 7.83 -28.45
C ASN A 1023 -8.34 8.20 -29.65
N ILE A 1024 -8.80 9.10 -30.52
CA ILE A 1024 -8.07 9.56 -31.71
C ILE A 1024 -8.02 11.09 -31.68
N VAL A 1025 -6.84 11.69 -31.82
CA VAL A 1025 -6.65 13.15 -31.78
C VAL A 1025 -5.87 13.58 -33.03
N ILE A 1026 -6.47 14.42 -33.85
CA ILE A 1026 -5.92 14.86 -35.14
C ILE A 1026 -5.80 16.39 -35.15
N LEU A 1027 -4.59 16.90 -35.34
CA LEU A 1027 -4.28 18.33 -35.29
C LEU A 1027 -3.69 18.81 -36.63
N ASP A 1028 -4.57 19.32 -37.50
CA ASP A 1028 -4.21 20.02 -38.74
C ASP A 1028 -4.05 21.52 -38.47
N ALA A 1029 -3.17 21.84 -37.51
CA ALA A 1029 -2.97 23.18 -37.01
C ALA A 1029 -1.75 23.86 -37.67
N CYS A 1030 -1.94 25.10 -38.13
CA CYS A 1030 -0.85 25.98 -38.52
C CYS A 1030 -0.02 26.36 -37.29
N ARG A 1031 1.31 26.31 -37.45
CA ARG A 1031 2.32 26.30 -36.37
C ARG A 1031 3.19 27.55 -36.30
N ASN A 1032 2.95 28.51 -37.18
CA ASN A 1032 3.48 29.86 -37.07
C ASN A 1032 2.73 30.61 -35.95
N ASN A 1033 3.43 31.06 -34.92
CA ASN A 1033 2.84 31.94 -33.91
C ASN A 1033 2.54 33.31 -34.56
N PRO A 1034 1.27 33.71 -34.79
CA PRO A 1034 0.96 34.97 -35.48
C PRO A 1034 1.27 36.21 -34.60
N PHE A 1035 1.36 36.01 -33.28
CA PHE A 1035 1.66 37.02 -32.26
C PHE A 1035 3.17 37.13 -31.95
N ALA A 1036 4.03 36.37 -32.64
CA ALA A 1036 5.48 36.31 -32.37
C ALA A 1036 6.23 37.65 -32.45
N ARG A 1037 5.65 38.68 -33.09
CA ARG A 1037 6.23 40.04 -33.14
C ARG A 1037 6.02 40.84 -31.85
N SER A 1038 5.14 40.40 -30.95
CA SER A 1038 4.85 41.06 -29.68
C SER A 1038 5.75 40.55 -28.53
N PHE A 1039 6.28 39.34 -28.65
CA PHE A 1039 7.04 38.69 -27.58
C PHE A 1039 8.53 39.10 -27.63
N ARG A 1040 9.09 39.54 -26.50
CA ARG A 1040 10.50 39.98 -26.39
C ARG A 1040 11.48 38.81 -26.30
N SER A 1041 10.98 37.64 -25.93
CA SER A 1041 11.62 36.32 -25.97
C SER A 1041 11.24 35.63 -27.29
N GLY A 1042 12.23 35.03 -27.98
CA GLY A 1042 12.00 34.29 -29.22
C GLY A 1042 11.26 32.97 -28.95
N GLY A 1043 9.93 33.02 -28.90
CA GLY A 1043 9.09 31.84 -28.66
C GLY A 1043 9.28 30.74 -29.71
N SER A 1044 9.23 29.48 -29.28
CA SER A 1044 9.39 28.32 -30.17
C SER A 1044 8.21 28.20 -31.14
N ASN A 1045 8.52 27.94 -32.42
CA ASN A 1045 7.51 27.77 -33.46
C ASN A 1045 6.89 26.37 -33.39
N GLY A 1046 5.57 26.31 -33.25
CA GLY A 1046 4.77 25.09 -33.40
C GLY A 1046 4.68 24.17 -32.17
N LEU A 1047 3.84 23.15 -32.30
CA LEU A 1047 3.46 22.24 -31.20
C LEU A 1047 4.54 21.18 -30.90
N VAL A 1048 4.72 20.87 -29.62
CA VAL A 1048 5.58 19.77 -29.14
C VAL A 1048 4.86 18.42 -29.14
N SER A 1049 5.65 17.34 -29.12
CA SER A 1049 5.11 15.98 -28.93
C SER A 1049 4.67 15.80 -27.48
N THR A 1050 3.38 15.52 -27.26
CA THR A 1050 2.82 15.24 -25.94
C THR A 1050 2.80 13.73 -25.66
N MET A 1051 3.02 13.32 -24.41
CA MET A 1051 2.65 11.97 -23.97
C MET A 1051 1.13 11.83 -24.01
N ALA A 1052 0.64 10.78 -24.65
CA ALA A 1052 -0.79 10.50 -24.74
C ALA A 1052 -1.26 9.69 -23.51
N PRO A 1053 -2.51 9.84 -23.03
CA PRO A 1053 -3.15 8.87 -22.15
C PRO A 1053 -3.13 7.47 -22.78
N GLN A 1054 -3.35 6.40 -22.02
CA GLN A 1054 -3.47 5.05 -22.58
C GLN A 1054 -4.67 4.96 -23.55
N GLY A 1055 -4.60 4.06 -24.54
CA GLY A 1055 -5.68 3.90 -25.53
C GLY A 1055 -5.83 5.07 -26.51
N THR A 1056 -4.78 5.89 -26.73
CA THR A 1056 -4.87 7.13 -27.51
C THR A 1056 -3.90 7.16 -28.70
N TYR A 1057 -4.41 7.54 -29.87
CA TYR A 1057 -3.62 7.83 -31.08
C TYR A 1057 -3.62 9.34 -31.34
N ILE A 1058 -2.45 9.99 -31.39
CA ILE A 1058 -2.31 11.43 -31.70
C ILE A 1058 -1.59 11.58 -33.03
N ALA A 1059 -2.18 12.34 -33.96
CA ALA A 1059 -1.60 12.68 -35.27
C ALA A 1059 -1.52 14.20 -35.47
N TYR A 1060 -0.42 14.67 -36.05
CA TYR A 1060 -0.11 16.07 -36.32
C TYR A 1060 0.24 16.26 -37.81
N ALA A 1061 -0.27 17.32 -38.43
CA ALA A 1061 -0.04 17.60 -39.85
C ALA A 1061 1.42 17.86 -40.26
N THR A 1062 2.31 18.15 -39.31
CA THR A 1062 3.74 18.38 -39.55
C THR A 1062 4.54 18.18 -38.26
N SER A 1063 5.86 18.11 -38.37
CA SER A 1063 6.79 17.83 -37.27
C SER A 1063 6.88 18.98 -36.24
N PRO A 1064 7.29 18.67 -34.99
CA PRO A 1064 7.73 19.69 -34.03
C PRO A 1064 8.72 20.69 -34.67
N GLY A 1065 8.53 21.99 -34.43
CA GLY A 1065 9.33 23.05 -35.04
C GLY A 1065 8.97 23.46 -36.48
N SER A 1066 8.09 22.71 -37.17
CA SER A 1066 7.80 22.87 -38.61
C SER A 1066 6.42 23.49 -38.88
N VAL A 1067 6.19 24.00 -40.10
CA VAL A 1067 4.89 24.56 -40.56
C VAL A 1067 4.21 23.58 -41.53
N ALA A 1068 2.88 23.66 -41.66
CA ALA A 1068 2.09 22.88 -42.62
C ALA A 1068 1.80 23.72 -43.88
N ALA A 1069 1.69 23.09 -45.05
CA ALA A 1069 1.39 23.79 -46.30
C ALA A 1069 -0.12 23.87 -46.55
N ASP A 1070 -0.61 25.07 -46.89
CA ASP A 1070 -2.01 25.35 -47.26
C ASP A 1070 -2.49 24.56 -48.51
N GLY A 1071 -1.61 23.84 -49.20
CA GLY A 1071 -1.95 23.08 -50.40
C GLY A 1071 -2.25 23.97 -51.61
N ALA A 1072 -2.94 23.39 -52.60
CA ALA A 1072 -3.34 24.08 -53.83
C ALA A 1072 -4.83 23.91 -54.17
N GLY A 1073 -5.57 23.14 -53.38
CA GLY A 1073 -7.00 22.88 -53.56
C GLY A 1073 -7.89 23.75 -52.67
N GLU A 1074 -9.05 23.20 -52.31
CA GLU A 1074 -10.02 23.81 -51.38
C GLU A 1074 -9.72 23.48 -49.90
N ASN A 1075 -8.84 22.52 -49.66
CA ASN A 1075 -8.42 21.98 -48.35
C ASN A 1075 -6.89 22.05 -48.21
N GLY A 1076 -6.38 21.97 -46.98
CA GLY A 1076 -4.96 21.83 -46.68
C GLY A 1076 -4.37 20.50 -47.16
N LEU A 1077 -3.07 20.49 -47.47
CA LEU A 1077 -2.39 19.33 -48.07
C LEU A 1077 -2.48 18.05 -47.19
N TYR A 1078 -2.46 18.21 -45.86
CA TYR A 1078 -2.61 17.09 -44.94
C TYR A 1078 -4.04 16.51 -44.96
N THR A 1079 -5.05 17.38 -44.92
CA THR A 1079 -6.46 16.96 -45.03
C THR A 1079 -6.78 16.27 -46.36
N GLU A 1080 -6.25 16.73 -47.50
CA GLU A 1080 -6.43 16.04 -48.79
C GLU A 1080 -5.95 14.57 -48.75
N GLU A 1081 -4.77 14.33 -48.18
CA GLU A 1081 -4.21 12.98 -48.06
C GLU A 1081 -4.91 12.15 -46.99
N LEU A 1082 -5.31 12.76 -45.86
CA LEU A 1082 -6.07 12.11 -44.81
C LEU A 1082 -7.43 11.62 -45.32
N LEU A 1083 -8.18 12.47 -46.04
CA LEU A 1083 -9.45 12.09 -46.70
C LEU A 1083 -9.26 10.95 -47.71
N THR A 1084 -8.10 10.88 -48.37
CA THR A 1084 -7.76 9.82 -49.31
C THR A 1084 -7.45 8.51 -48.59
N ALA A 1085 -6.71 8.56 -47.48
CA ALA A 1085 -6.35 7.38 -46.69
C ALA A 1085 -7.57 6.80 -45.91
N LEU A 1086 -8.41 7.65 -45.32
CA LEU A 1086 -9.62 7.26 -44.57
C LEU A 1086 -10.64 6.44 -45.38
N ARG A 1087 -10.61 6.55 -46.72
CA ARG A 1087 -11.53 5.85 -47.64
C ARG A 1087 -11.14 4.40 -47.93
N LEU A 1088 -9.91 4.01 -47.61
CA LEU A 1088 -9.38 2.67 -47.88
C LEU A 1088 -9.93 1.66 -46.86
N PRO A 1089 -10.55 0.55 -47.29
CA PRO A 1089 -11.03 -0.49 -46.38
C PRO A 1089 -9.90 -1.36 -45.85
N ASN A 1090 -10.07 -1.92 -44.65
CA ASN A 1090 -9.20 -2.92 -44.02
C ASN A 1090 -7.73 -2.52 -43.87
N ILE A 1091 -7.44 -1.22 -43.71
CA ILE A 1091 -6.12 -0.75 -43.25
C ILE A 1091 -6.19 -0.25 -41.81
N LYS A 1092 -5.16 -0.57 -41.03
CA LYS A 1092 -5.03 -0.16 -39.62
C LYS A 1092 -4.76 1.35 -39.52
N ILE A 1093 -5.12 1.96 -38.39
CA ILE A 1093 -4.86 3.38 -38.11
C ILE A 1093 -3.39 3.77 -38.29
N GLU A 1094 -2.43 2.92 -37.91
CA GLU A 1094 -1.00 3.12 -38.14
C GLU A 1094 -0.68 3.24 -39.64
N ASP A 1095 -1.23 2.36 -40.48
CA ASP A 1095 -1.00 2.39 -41.92
C ASP A 1095 -1.79 3.51 -42.63
N VAL A 1096 -2.90 4.00 -42.06
CA VAL A 1096 -3.58 5.23 -42.50
C VAL A 1096 -2.61 6.41 -42.36
N PHE A 1097 -2.13 6.71 -41.15
CA PHE A 1097 -1.30 7.91 -40.92
C PHE A 1097 0.11 7.78 -41.52
N LYS A 1098 0.67 6.57 -41.60
CA LYS A 1098 1.92 6.29 -42.33
C LYS A 1098 1.81 6.55 -43.84
N ARG A 1099 0.64 6.28 -44.46
CA ARG A 1099 0.36 6.67 -45.86
C ARG A 1099 0.23 8.19 -46.00
N VAL A 1100 -0.51 8.85 -45.10
CA VAL A 1100 -0.63 10.32 -45.08
C VAL A 1100 0.75 10.98 -44.95
N ARG A 1101 1.58 10.52 -44.01
CA ARG A 1101 2.97 10.96 -43.83
C ARG A 1101 3.78 10.86 -45.12
N LEU A 1102 3.77 9.69 -45.77
CA LEU A 1102 4.52 9.46 -47.00
C LEU A 1102 4.06 10.37 -48.14
N ASN A 1103 2.74 10.49 -48.33
CA ASN A 1103 2.19 11.27 -49.44
C ASN A 1103 2.38 12.78 -49.25
N VAL A 1104 2.12 13.30 -48.03
CA VAL A 1104 2.35 14.73 -47.71
C VAL A 1104 3.83 15.06 -47.82
N TYR A 1105 4.73 14.19 -47.33
CA TYR A 1105 6.18 14.40 -47.46
C TYR A 1105 6.62 14.46 -48.93
N ASN A 1106 6.08 13.59 -49.80
CA ASN A 1106 6.39 13.64 -51.23
C ASN A 1106 5.77 14.86 -51.94
N ARG A 1107 4.47 15.14 -51.72
CA ARG A 1107 3.73 16.26 -52.37
C ARG A 1107 4.19 17.64 -51.91
N SER A 1108 4.72 17.76 -50.68
CA SER A 1108 5.30 19.00 -50.16
C SER A 1108 6.75 19.25 -50.61
N ASN A 1109 7.29 18.48 -51.56
CA ASN A 1109 8.72 18.48 -51.92
C ASN A 1109 9.64 18.30 -50.70
N LYS A 1110 9.24 17.41 -49.77
CA LYS A 1110 9.94 17.08 -48.51
C LYS A 1110 9.94 18.17 -47.45
N MET A 1111 9.15 19.24 -47.61
CA MET A 1111 9.10 20.36 -46.67
C MET A 1111 8.15 20.15 -45.47
N GLN A 1112 7.16 19.26 -45.59
CA GLN A 1112 6.17 18.96 -44.54
C GLN A 1112 6.23 17.46 -44.18
N LEU A 1113 6.45 17.15 -42.90
CA LEU A 1113 6.57 15.76 -42.42
C LEU A 1113 5.55 15.50 -41.29
N PRO A 1114 4.37 14.91 -41.60
CA PRO A 1114 3.39 14.55 -40.57
C PRO A 1114 3.96 13.61 -39.51
N TRP A 1115 3.53 13.80 -38.27
CA TRP A 1115 4.05 13.11 -37.09
C TRP A 1115 2.91 12.48 -36.29
N ASP A 1116 3.15 11.35 -35.63
CA ASP A 1116 2.17 10.69 -34.78
C ASP A 1116 2.82 10.03 -33.55
N ASN A 1117 1.99 9.74 -32.55
CA ASN A 1117 2.32 9.05 -31.31
C ASN A 1117 1.12 8.15 -30.93
N SER A 1118 1.36 6.91 -30.48
CA SER A 1118 0.28 5.93 -30.23
C SER A 1118 0.50 5.17 -28.93
N SER A 1119 -0.59 4.97 -28.18
CA SER A 1119 -0.69 4.16 -26.97
C SER A 1119 -1.88 3.17 -27.02
N ILE A 1120 -2.39 2.87 -28.22
CA ILE A 1120 -3.53 1.96 -28.40
C ILE A 1120 -3.09 0.49 -28.26
N PHE A 1121 -3.98 -0.36 -27.75
CA PHE A 1121 -3.68 -1.77 -27.45
C PHE A 1121 -4.19 -2.77 -28.51
N GLY A 1122 -4.95 -2.32 -29.51
CA GLY A 1122 -5.58 -3.18 -30.51
C GLY A 1122 -5.92 -2.47 -31.81
N ASP A 1123 -6.25 -3.25 -32.84
CA ASP A 1123 -6.43 -2.74 -34.20
C ASP A 1123 -7.69 -1.87 -34.36
N PHE A 1124 -7.51 -0.59 -34.71
CA PHE A 1124 -8.59 0.24 -35.23
C PHE A 1124 -8.62 0.28 -36.77
N TYR A 1125 -9.83 0.21 -37.32
CA TYR A 1125 -10.12 0.36 -38.74
C TYR A 1125 -11.22 1.42 -38.89
N PHE A 1126 -10.92 2.55 -39.55
CA PHE A 1126 -11.93 3.54 -39.91
C PHE A 1126 -13.03 2.94 -40.80
N LYS A 1127 -12.63 2.01 -41.68
CA LYS A 1127 -13.48 1.29 -42.61
C LYS A 1127 -13.03 -0.17 -42.67
N LYS A 1128 -13.93 -1.08 -42.33
CA LYS A 1128 -13.84 -2.52 -42.63
C LYS A 1128 -14.53 -2.78 -43.97
#